data_AF-M5BXL9-F1
#
_entry.id   AF-M5BXL9-F1
#
_cell.length_a   1.000
_cell.length_b   1.000
_cell.length_c   1.000
_cell.angle_alpha   90.00
_cell.angle_beta   90.00
_cell.angle_gamma   90.00
#
_symmetry.space_group_name_H-M   'P 1'
#
loop_
_entity.id
_entity.type
_entity.pdbx_description
1 polymer ?
#
loop_
_entity_poly.entity_id
_entity_poly.type
_entity_poly.pdbx_seq_one_letter_code
_entity_poly.pdbx_strand_id
1 'polypeptide(L)'
;MTRLRWLFVAGLLGAVGARQDVLSTSAVTYCAPPENILVQELDIRYYKENASVVFDVTASSLRDDLRVAISLNLIVYGRQPVSLNINLCDLASAVCPLPLYNFSGQGTLPIPDSFSSKIPSIGYTVPDLEAYAQLQLLRVDTGEVAACVSATLTNGWSMQQPGATWSAVGVVLFSIITSALWSMSKAKWVGMEAGNWAEKELWRVVDVISFVQMIGISALLNLNYPSAYRAFAENFPWVLLLTGPIPSQSAIDHLRQRTGARLGDDALPTDEYVNRRLSPYNQNIALGSVESVVQSVDLGNNYGYSFSSMNATGLGVANSVLEKRVFINPATVTEADALPGGVPVYVNGAGVATANAFLGVFFEWLVIGAIVLGVCVAYQLWKRTVGARTRPAEKGETSSEGLVPRVSHMLHGMILRLALVLILPVTVFSMYQWTLRDSWLATLLSVICILTTWAGLGWTWFKLSLASRPLDDTRRFAALKPSLPMILLLTVPIFIMSLFVAFASRSGTAQVAGILVIEILSLGAAIFIRWQSRRRERDLILNATPESPVPHLQTPLVPPPTRLGITLRWFRVLAMGLMIPFIENLEVSPIPRTVIGIVTAGVWGIGVVIIFVYLVWSTVQLFRRKRVDSNSPRGGSTDRIAEKETTSPASVTAQPLSPAHPDRNNSERSLYYDAHTGATPAPGHGGSGDYFAQRPTQ
;
A
#
# COMPACT_ATOMS: atom_id res chain seq x y z
N MET A 1 36.18 4.19 3.12
CA MET A 1 34.82 4.73 3.37
C MET A 1 34.43 5.90 2.46
N THR A 2 35.37 6.52 1.72
CA THR A 2 35.10 7.65 0.80
C THR A 2 34.47 7.23 -0.52
N ARG A 3 34.81 6.06 -1.09
CA ARG A 3 34.23 5.57 -2.36
C ARG A 3 32.75 5.19 -2.30
N LEU A 4 32.22 4.83 -1.12
CA LEU A 4 30.81 4.47 -0.94
C LEU A 4 29.88 5.70 -0.87
N ARG A 5 30.43 6.87 -0.49
CA ARG A 5 29.66 8.14 -0.46
C ARG A 5 29.37 8.65 -1.87
N TRP A 6 30.29 8.47 -2.82
CA TRP A 6 30.12 8.90 -4.20
C TRP A 6 29.09 8.06 -4.97
N LEU A 7 28.93 6.77 -4.61
CA LEU A 7 27.88 5.91 -5.19
C LEU A 7 26.46 6.31 -4.74
N PHE A 8 26.29 6.80 -3.51
CA PHE A 8 25.01 7.32 -3.03
C PHE A 8 24.65 8.69 -3.65
N VAL A 9 25.66 9.51 -3.98
CA VAL A 9 25.44 10.82 -4.63
C VAL A 9 25.17 10.66 -6.12
N ALA A 10 25.82 9.70 -6.80
CA ALA A 10 25.55 9.39 -8.21
C ALA A 10 24.14 8.82 -8.44
N GLY A 11 23.56 8.11 -7.47
CA GLY A 11 22.18 7.63 -7.53
C GLY A 11 21.10 8.72 -7.39
N LEU A 12 21.46 9.90 -6.88
CA LEU A 12 20.55 11.06 -6.73
C LEU A 12 20.57 11.99 -7.96
N LEU A 13 21.59 11.90 -8.81
CA LEU A 13 21.68 12.64 -10.07
C LEU A 13 21.08 11.80 -11.19
N GLY A 14 19.76 11.61 -11.15
CA GLY A 14 19.03 11.05 -12.28
C GLY A 14 19.30 11.89 -13.54
N ALA A 15 19.46 11.23 -14.69
CA ALA A 15 19.59 11.89 -15.98
C ALA A 15 18.35 12.76 -16.22
N VAL A 16 18.52 14.08 -16.13
CA VAL A 16 17.50 15.04 -16.54
C VAL A 16 17.47 15.00 -18.06
N GLY A 17 16.66 14.10 -18.61
CA GLY A 17 16.29 14.17 -20.02
C GLY A 17 15.47 15.44 -20.22
N ALA A 18 15.99 16.38 -21.01
CA ALA A 18 15.19 17.49 -21.51
C ALA A 18 14.06 16.90 -22.37
N ARG A 19 12.87 16.82 -21.80
CA ARG A 19 11.68 16.29 -22.46
C ARG A 19 10.88 17.45 -23.04
N GLN A 20 10.35 17.26 -24.24
CA GLN A 20 9.53 18.25 -24.92
C GLN A 20 8.11 18.30 -24.35
N ASP A 21 7.53 19.50 -24.26
CA ASP A 21 6.13 19.74 -23.89
C ASP A 21 5.22 19.37 -25.08
N VAL A 22 4.92 18.08 -25.19
CA VAL A 22 4.06 17.51 -26.25
C VAL A 22 2.86 16.79 -25.64
N LEU A 23 1.68 16.97 -26.23
CA LEU A 23 0.51 16.12 -25.98
C LEU A 23 0.34 15.18 -27.16
N SER A 24 0.24 13.88 -26.91
CA SER A 24 0.09 12.84 -27.92
C SER A 24 -1.13 11.98 -27.63
N THR A 25 -1.70 11.35 -28.66
CA THR A 25 -2.77 10.37 -28.50
C THR A 25 -2.27 9.06 -27.90
N SER A 26 -2.92 8.58 -26.84
CA SER A 26 -2.59 7.32 -26.16
C SER A 26 -3.42 6.13 -26.62
N ALA A 27 -4.73 6.36 -26.78
CA ALA A 27 -5.72 5.37 -27.18
C ALA A 27 -6.89 6.07 -27.87
N VAL A 28 -7.55 5.40 -28.80
CA VAL A 28 -8.67 5.96 -29.58
C VAL A 28 -9.81 4.95 -29.63
N THR A 29 -11.02 5.43 -29.37
CA THR A 29 -12.25 4.61 -29.36
C THR A 29 -13.37 5.27 -30.15
N TYR A 30 -14.32 4.47 -30.62
CA TYR A 30 -15.54 4.99 -31.23
C TYR A 30 -16.53 5.44 -30.16
N CYS A 31 -17.01 6.69 -30.28
CA CYS A 31 -18.10 7.22 -29.47
C CYS A 31 -19.47 7.05 -30.12
N ALA A 32 -19.53 6.72 -31.41
CA ALA A 32 -20.74 6.35 -32.12
C ALA A 32 -20.43 5.26 -33.16
N PRO A 33 -21.40 4.41 -33.52
CA PRO A 33 -21.20 3.35 -34.51
C PRO A 33 -20.65 3.88 -35.84
N PRO A 34 -19.62 3.25 -36.43
CA PRO A 34 -19.06 3.67 -37.71
C PRO A 34 -19.98 3.22 -38.86
N GLU A 35 -21.05 3.98 -39.13
CA GLU A 35 -22.00 3.66 -40.21
C GLU A 35 -21.55 4.17 -41.58
N ASN A 36 -20.94 5.36 -41.63
CA ASN A 36 -20.60 6.04 -42.88
C ASN A 36 -19.09 6.11 -43.16
N ILE A 37 -18.28 6.19 -42.10
CA ILE A 37 -16.81 6.29 -42.20
C ILE A 37 -16.20 5.39 -41.14
N LEU A 38 -15.25 4.57 -41.55
CA LEU A 38 -14.44 3.74 -40.67
C LEU A 38 -13.05 4.38 -40.54
N VAL A 39 -12.73 4.92 -39.37
CA VAL A 39 -11.40 5.39 -39.00
C VAL A 39 -10.56 4.20 -38.53
N GLN A 40 -9.45 3.94 -39.20
CA GLN A 40 -8.57 2.80 -38.91
C GLN A 40 -7.45 3.22 -37.95
N GLU A 41 -6.82 4.35 -38.24
CA GLU A 41 -5.71 4.91 -37.46
C GLU A 41 -5.97 6.41 -37.25
N LEU A 42 -5.73 6.89 -36.03
CA LEU A 42 -5.77 8.31 -35.70
C LEU A 42 -4.66 8.62 -34.70
N ASP A 43 -3.72 9.47 -35.10
CA ASP A 43 -2.63 9.94 -34.27
C ASP A 43 -2.59 11.47 -34.32
N ILE A 44 -2.62 12.10 -33.16
CA ILE A 44 -2.63 13.56 -33.02
C ILE A 44 -1.56 13.95 -32.00
N ARG A 45 -0.68 14.86 -32.39
CA ARG A 45 0.34 15.44 -31.51
C ARG A 45 0.31 16.94 -31.52
N TYR A 46 0.21 17.54 -30.34
CA TYR A 46 0.31 18.98 -30.16
C TYR A 46 1.67 19.35 -29.56
N TYR A 47 2.43 20.16 -30.28
CA TYR A 47 3.69 20.74 -29.79
C TYR A 47 3.43 22.14 -29.25
N LYS A 48 3.75 22.33 -27.97
CA LYS A 48 3.57 23.63 -27.30
C LYS A 48 4.54 24.70 -27.82
N GLU A 49 5.78 24.34 -28.13
CA GLU A 49 6.84 25.29 -28.54
C GLU A 49 6.45 26.09 -29.79
N ASN A 50 5.86 25.43 -30.78
CA ASN A 50 5.50 26.03 -32.07
C ASN A 50 3.96 26.14 -32.25
N ALA A 51 3.18 25.88 -31.20
CA ALA A 51 1.72 25.85 -31.19
C ALA A 51 1.10 25.08 -32.38
N SER A 52 1.73 23.97 -32.79
CA SER A 52 1.35 23.23 -34.00
C SER A 52 0.82 21.84 -33.67
N VAL A 53 -0.27 21.44 -34.33
CA VAL A 53 -0.77 20.07 -34.31
C VAL A 53 -0.23 19.33 -35.52
N VAL A 54 0.39 18.18 -35.28
CA VAL A 54 0.69 17.18 -36.30
C VAL A 54 -0.36 16.10 -36.20
N PHE A 55 -0.99 15.74 -37.31
CA PHE A 55 -1.96 14.65 -37.35
C PHE A 55 -1.62 13.67 -38.47
N ASP A 56 -1.90 12.40 -38.21
CA ASP A 56 -1.88 11.30 -39.17
C ASP A 56 -3.18 10.51 -39.00
N VAL A 57 -3.98 10.43 -40.07
CA VAL A 57 -5.27 9.75 -40.05
C VAL A 57 -5.37 8.83 -41.25
N THR A 58 -5.84 7.61 -41.00
CA THR A 58 -6.23 6.66 -42.05
C THR A 58 -7.68 6.29 -41.84
N ALA A 59 -8.52 6.52 -42.84
CA ALA A 59 -9.95 6.24 -42.78
C ALA A 59 -10.46 5.75 -44.14
N SER A 60 -11.62 5.10 -44.12
CA SER A 60 -12.31 4.65 -45.32
C SER A 60 -13.77 5.13 -45.31
N SER A 61 -14.24 5.62 -46.45
CA SER A 61 -15.66 5.94 -46.62
C SER A 61 -16.43 4.68 -47.00
N LEU A 62 -17.54 4.42 -46.33
CA LEU A 62 -18.47 3.33 -46.65
C LEU A 62 -19.62 3.80 -47.55
N ARG A 63 -19.70 5.12 -47.83
CA ARG A 63 -20.79 5.73 -48.58
C ARG A 63 -20.31 6.83 -49.53
N ASP A 64 -20.98 6.90 -50.68
CA ASP A 64 -20.69 7.83 -51.76
C ASP A 64 -21.22 9.23 -51.46
N ASP A 65 -20.61 10.25 -52.06
CA ASP A 65 -21.05 11.65 -52.06
C ASP A 65 -21.21 12.29 -50.65
N LEU A 66 -20.34 11.91 -49.72
CA LEU A 66 -20.45 12.38 -48.34
C LEU A 66 -19.71 13.71 -48.15
N ARG A 67 -20.47 14.78 -47.91
CA ARG A 67 -19.96 16.10 -47.53
C ARG A 67 -19.97 16.24 -46.01
N VAL A 68 -18.78 16.37 -45.41
CA VAL A 68 -18.61 16.39 -43.96
C VAL A 68 -17.96 17.68 -43.46
N ALA A 69 -18.40 18.11 -42.29
CA ALA A 69 -17.75 19.10 -41.45
C ALA A 69 -17.09 18.39 -40.26
N ILE A 70 -15.89 18.82 -39.89
CA ILE A 70 -15.19 18.39 -38.68
C ILE A 70 -15.66 19.26 -37.50
N SER A 71 -16.07 18.61 -36.42
CA SER A 71 -16.26 19.20 -35.10
C SER A 71 -15.24 18.57 -34.15
N LEU A 72 -14.25 19.37 -33.73
CA LEU A 72 -13.19 18.96 -32.81
C LEU A 72 -13.44 19.60 -31.45
N ASN A 73 -13.73 18.77 -30.45
CA ASN A 73 -13.93 19.18 -29.07
C ASN A 73 -12.80 18.64 -28.20
N LEU A 74 -12.01 19.53 -27.61
CA LEU A 74 -11.01 19.17 -26.61
C LEU A 74 -11.64 19.25 -25.23
N ILE A 75 -11.62 18.14 -24.49
CA ILE A 75 -12.12 18.07 -23.12
C ILE A 75 -10.97 17.74 -22.18
N VAL A 76 -10.75 18.62 -21.20
CA VAL A 76 -9.66 18.50 -20.21
C VAL A 76 -10.24 18.69 -18.83
N TYR A 77 -10.07 17.70 -17.94
CA TYR A 77 -10.63 17.72 -16.58
C TYR A 77 -12.12 18.10 -16.54
N GLY A 78 -12.92 17.55 -17.46
CA GLY A 78 -14.37 17.77 -17.55
C GLY A 78 -14.80 19.16 -18.04
N ARG A 79 -13.87 20.01 -18.51
CA ARG A 79 -14.18 21.28 -19.19
C ARG A 79 -13.90 21.17 -20.67
N GLN A 80 -14.66 21.90 -21.48
CA GLN A 80 -14.49 22.00 -22.94
C GLN A 80 -13.84 23.35 -23.31
N PRO A 81 -12.51 23.52 -23.17
CA PRO A 81 -11.85 24.79 -23.46
C PRO A 81 -11.79 25.13 -24.97
N VAL A 82 -11.83 24.13 -25.85
CA VAL A 82 -11.70 24.30 -27.30
C VAL A 82 -12.79 23.50 -28.01
N SER A 83 -13.57 24.19 -28.83
CA SER A 83 -14.52 23.61 -29.78
C SER A 83 -14.27 24.29 -31.13
N LEU A 84 -13.90 23.51 -32.13
CA LEU A 84 -13.54 23.99 -33.47
C LEU A 84 -14.42 23.27 -34.49
N ASN A 85 -15.21 24.04 -35.24
CA ASN A 85 -15.99 23.53 -36.36
C ASN A 85 -15.35 24.01 -37.66
N ILE A 86 -14.87 23.06 -38.46
CA ILE A 86 -14.16 23.32 -39.72
C ILE A 86 -14.85 22.52 -40.82
N ASN A 87 -15.35 23.21 -41.84
CA ASN A 87 -15.87 22.53 -43.03
C ASN A 87 -14.71 21.94 -43.83
N LEU A 88 -14.70 20.61 -43.98
CA LEU A 88 -13.61 19.91 -44.64
C LEU A 88 -13.52 20.29 -46.13
N CYS A 89 -14.68 20.55 -46.74
CA CYS A 89 -14.77 20.94 -48.13
C CYS A 89 -14.29 22.37 -48.43
N ASP A 90 -14.27 23.25 -47.41
CA ASP A 90 -13.72 24.61 -47.55
C ASP A 90 -12.19 24.60 -47.45
N LEU A 91 -11.63 23.68 -46.66
CA LEU A 91 -10.19 23.57 -46.43
C LEU A 91 -9.48 22.75 -47.51
N ALA A 92 -10.14 21.70 -48.02
CA ALA A 92 -9.60 20.79 -49.02
C ALA A 92 -10.68 20.42 -50.04
N SER A 93 -10.94 21.32 -51.00
CA SER A 93 -11.91 21.11 -52.07
C SER A 93 -11.60 19.88 -52.95
N ALA A 94 -10.36 19.38 -52.93
CA ALA A 94 -9.94 18.17 -53.62
C ALA A 94 -10.37 16.86 -52.93
N VAL A 95 -10.74 16.92 -51.64
CA VAL A 95 -11.12 15.76 -50.81
C VAL A 95 -12.65 15.58 -50.77
N CYS A 96 -13.41 16.61 -51.17
CA CYS A 96 -14.87 16.54 -51.22
C CYS A 96 -15.39 16.40 -52.65
N PRO A 97 -16.34 15.48 -52.92
CA PRO A 97 -16.92 14.51 -51.97
C PRO A 97 -15.95 13.37 -51.59
N LEU A 98 -16.11 12.82 -50.39
CA LEU A 98 -15.26 11.73 -49.91
C LEU A 98 -15.40 10.49 -50.80
N PRO A 99 -14.30 9.95 -51.35
CA PRO A 99 -14.35 8.79 -52.21
C PRO A 99 -14.44 7.48 -51.40
N LEU A 100 -15.01 6.44 -52.03
CA LEU A 100 -15.22 5.08 -51.49
C LEU A 100 -13.96 4.25 -51.21
N TYR A 101 -12.77 4.84 -51.21
CA TYR A 101 -11.52 4.13 -50.99
C TYR A 101 -10.87 4.55 -49.67
N ASN A 102 -9.91 3.76 -49.20
CA ASN A 102 -9.12 4.10 -48.02
C ASN A 102 -8.25 5.31 -48.33
N PHE A 103 -8.46 6.40 -47.60
CA PHE A 103 -7.66 7.60 -47.69
C PHE A 103 -6.81 7.76 -46.42
N SER A 104 -5.56 8.16 -46.62
CA SER A 104 -4.67 8.57 -45.54
C SER A 104 -4.30 10.03 -45.72
N GLY A 105 -4.22 10.76 -44.61
CA GLY A 105 -3.91 12.18 -44.58
C GLY A 105 -2.95 12.47 -43.44
N GLN A 106 -1.80 13.05 -43.78
CA GLN A 106 -0.87 13.59 -42.81
C GLN A 106 -0.73 15.08 -43.02
N GLY A 107 -0.69 15.86 -41.94
CA GLY A 107 -0.55 17.30 -42.03
C GLY A 107 -0.05 17.93 -40.75
N THR A 108 0.39 19.18 -40.88
CA THR A 108 0.72 20.04 -39.74
C THR A 108 -0.13 21.29 -39.81
N LEU A 109 -0.85 21.60 -38.73
CA LEU A 109 -1.76 22.73 -38.63
C LEU A 109 -1.31 23.64 -37.49
N PRO A 110 -0.96 24.91 -37.75
CA PRO A 110 -0.70 25.88 -36.69
C PRO A 110 -2.03 26.26 -36.01
N ILE A 111 -2.07 26.17 -34.67
CA ILE A 111 -3.23 26.60 -33.88
C ILE A 111 -3.11 28.10 -33.61
N PRO A 112 -4.16 28.90 -33.90
CA PRO A 112 -4.17 30.33 -33.57
C PRO A 112 -3.98 30.58 -32.07
N ASP A 113 -3.30 31.69 -31.73
CA ASP A 113 -2.98 32.03 -30.34
C ASP A 113 -4.21 32.18 -29.42
N SER A 114 -5.38 32.45 -30.00
CA SER A 114 -6.67 32.50 -29.30
C SER A 114 -7.10 31.18 -28.66
N PHE A 115 -6.60 30.04 -29.17
CA PHE A 115 -6.89 28.70 -28.66
C PHE A 115 -5.71 28.12 -27.90
N SER A 116 -4.45 28.38 -28.32
CA SER A 116 -3.25 27.90 -27.62
C SER A 116 -3.17 28.46 -26.19
N SER A 117 -3.51 29.74 -26.01
CA SER A 117 -3.51 30.42 -24.70
C SER A 117 -4.51 29.88 -23.70
N LYS A 118 -5.54 29.14 -24.15
CA LYS A 118 -6.55 28.50 -23.29
C LYS A 118 -6.11 27.14 -22.78
N ILE A 119 -5.03 26.55 -23.32
CA ILE A 119 -4.50 25.27 -22.86
C ILE A 119 -3.60 25.56 -21.65
N PRO A 120 -3.99 25.18 -20.42
CA PRO A 120 -3.22 25.53 -19.24
C PRO A 120 -1.90 24.77 -19.22
N SER A 121 -0.82 25.45 -18.83
CA SER A 121 0.54 24.89 -18.74
C SER A 121 0.65 23.68 -17.81
N ILE A 122 -0.27 23.56 -16.85
CA ILE A 122 -0.38 22.42 -15.93
C ILE A 122 -0.56 21.08 -16.67
N GLY A 123 -1.22 21.09 -17.84
CA GLY A 123 -1.50 19.91 -18.64
C GLY A 123 -0.25 19.18 -19.16
N TYR A 124 0.89 19.86 -19.25
CA TYR A 124 2.16 19.28 -19.70
C TYR A 124 2.98 18.67 -18.55
N THR A 125 2.60 18.97 -17.31
CA THR A 125 3.39 18.62 -16.11
C THR A 125 2.69 17.62 -15.19
N VAL A 126 1.36 17.55 -15.20
CA VAL A 126 0.61 16.62 -14.35
C VAL A 126 0.65 15.21 -14.94
N PRO A 127 1.10 14.18 -14.17
CA PRO A 127 1.10 12.81 -14.65
C PRO A 127 -0.32 12.26 -14.84
N ASP A 128 -0.46 11.33 -15.79
CA ASP A 128 -1.72 10.68 -16.17
C ASP A 128 -2.82 11.71 -16.39
N LEU A 129 -2.55 12.66 -17.30
CA LEU A 129 -3.42 13.78 -17.63
C LEU A 129 -4.84 13.32 -17.93
N GLU A 130 -5.84 13.95 -17.29
CA GLU A 130 -7.24 13.64 -17.61
C GLU A 130 -7.77 14.43 -18.83
N ALA A 131 -7.41 14.02 -20.05
CA ALA A 131 -7.82 14.72 -21.28
C ALA A 131 -8.18 13.79 -22.44
N TYR A 132 -9.18 14.17 -23.22
CA TYR A 132 -9.53 13.53 -24.49
C TYR A 132 -9.97 14.58 -25.53
N ALA A 133 -9.65 14.31 -26.78
CA ALA A 133 -10.15 15.03 -27.92
C ALA A 133 -11.24 14.20 -28.59
N GLN A 134 -12.44 14.75 -28.70
CA GLN A 134 -13.53 14.15 -29.44
C GLN A 134 -13.57 14.76 -30.84
N LEU A 135 -13.47 13.91 -31.85
CA LEU A 135 -13.59 14.26 -33.25
C LEU A 135 -14.90 13.71 -33.79
N GLN A 136 -15.79 14.61 -34.17
CA GLN A 136 -17.08 14.30 -34.80
C GLN A 136 -17.05 14.75 -36.26
N LEU A 137 -17.49 13.88 -37.15
CA LEU A 137 -17.78 14.21 -38.54
C LEU A 137 -19.29 14.41 -38.66
N LEU A 138 -19.70 15.62 -38.97
CA LEU A 138 -21.11 16.00 -39.14
C LEU A 138 -21.41 16.11 -40.62
N ARG A 139 -22.53 15.55 -41.09
CA ARG A 139 -22.98 15.76 -42.47
C ARG A 139 -23.41 17.22 -42.63
N VAL A 140 -22.94 17.88 -43.68
CA VAL A 140 -23.27 19.30 -43.94
C VAL A 140 -24.77 19.49 -44.21
N ASP A 141 -25.40 18.52 -44.87
CA ASP A 141 -26.80 18.63 -45.32
C ASP A 141 -27.81 18.38 -44.19
N THR A 142 -27.55 17.41 -43.30
CA THR A 142 -28.50 17.00 -42.24
C THR A 142 -28.06 17.39 -40.82
N GLY A 143 -26.79 17.72 -40.61
CA GLY A 143 -26.24 17.94 -39.27
C GLY A 143 -26.08 16.67 -38.43
N GLU A 144 -26.34 15.49 -39.01
CA GLU A 144 -26.22 14.21 -38.32
C GLU A 144 -24.76 13.77 -38.19
N VAL A 145 -24.46 13.02 -37.12
CA VAL A 145 -23.13 12.47 -36.86
C VAL A 145 -22.84 11.33 -37.83
N ALA A 146 -21.97 11.56 -38.81
CA ALA A 146 -21.51 10.57 -39.77
C ALA A 146 -20.46 9.62 -39.17
N ALA A 147 -19.61 10.13 -38.28
CA ALA A 147 -18.67 9.34 -37.47
C ALA A 147 -18.27 10.09 -36.19
N CYS A 148 -17.97 9.35 -35.13
CA CYS A 148 -17.53 9.90 -33.85
C CYS A 148 -16.39 9.05 -33.29
N VAL A 149 -15.22 9.67 -33.11
CA VAL A 149 -14.07 9.05 -32.44
C VAL A 149 -13.60 9.91 -31.28
N SER A 150 -13.21 9.26 -30.18
CA SER A 150 -12.66 9.90 -28.99
C SER A 150 -11.23 9.43 -28.79
N ALA A 151 -10.30 10.38 -28.83
CA ALA A 151 -8.88 10.14 -28.67
C ALA A 151 -8.42 10.63 -27.30
N THR A 152 -7.94 9.71 -26.46
CA THR A 152 -7.34 10.04 -25.16
C THR A 152 -5.97 10.67 -25.36
N LEU A 153 -5.66 11.72 -24.61
CA LEU A 153 -4.42 12.48 -24.74
C LEU A 153 -3.52 12.23 -23.54
N THR A 154 -2.23 12.11 -23.80
CA THR A 154 -1.19 11.95 -22.80
C THR A 154 -0.06 12.96 -23.03
N ASN A 155 0.52 13.48 -21.95
CA ASN A 155 1.79 14.21 -21.95
C ASN A 155 3.00 13.28 -21.74
N GLY A 156 2.74 11.97 -21.66
CA GLY A 156 3.72 10.93 -21.42
C GLY A 156 4.29 10.89 -20.00
N TRP A 157 3.80 11.69 -19.06
CA TRP A 157 4.05 11.52 -17.64
C TRP A 157 3.06 10.52 -17.06
N SER A 158 3.53 9.61 -16.21
CA SER A 158 2.69 8.64 -15.50
C SER A 158 3.17 8.41 -14.08
N MET A 159 2.25 8.20 -13.15
CA MET A 159 2.48 7.75 -11.79
C MET A 159 2.71 6.25 -11.70
N GLN A 160 2.36 5.49 -12.74
CA GLN A 160 2.76 4.10 -12.87
C GLN A 160 4.22 4.05 -13.30
N GLN A 161 5.09 3.57 -12.42
CA GLN A 161 6.52 3.56 -12.63
C GLN A 161 7.11 2.23 -12.15
N PRO A 162 7.79 1.45 -13.00
CA PRO A 162 8.40 0.18 -12.58
C PRO A 162 9.40 0.39 -11.45
N GLY A 163 10.08 1.54 -11.40
CA GLY A 163 10.97 1.92 -10.30
C GLY A 163 10.26 2.02 -8.95
N ALA A 164 9.00 2.48 -8.90
CA ALA A 164 8.21 2.53 -7.68
C ALA A 164 7.87 1.11 -7.17
N THR A 165 7.45 0.23 -8.09
CA THR A 165 7.18 -1.19 -7.81
C THR A 165 8.41 -1.88 -7.21
N TRP A 166 9.56 -1.82 -7.88
CA TRP A 166 10.79 -2.47 -7.41
C TRP A 166 11.35 -1.85 -6.13
N SER A 167 11.17 -0.55 -5.93
CA SER A 167 11.53 0.10 -4.66
C SER A 167 10.69 -0.41 -3.49
N ALA A 168 9.38 -0.55 -3.70
CA ALA A 168 8.48 -1.10 -2.68
C ALA A 168 8.79 -2.58 -2.36
N VAL A 169 9.06 -3.39 -3.39
CA VAL A 169 9.56 -4.77 -3.22
C VAL A 169 10.87 -4.77 -2.41
N GLY A 170 11.79 -3.87 -2.74
CA GLY A 170 13.05 -3.69 -2.01
C GLY A 170 12.86 -3.36 -0.52
N VAL A 171 11.91 -2.47 -0.20
CA VAL A 171 11.57 -2.14 1.20
C VAL A 171 11.00 -3.34 1.95
N VAL A 172 10.10 -4.11 1.32
CA VAL A 172 9.55 -5.33 1.91
C VAL A 172 10.64 -6.37 2.15
N LEU A 173 11.49 -6.64 1.16
CA LEU A 173 12.63 -7.57 1.30
C LEU A 173 13.61 -7.10 2.39
N PHE A 174 13.92 -5.79 2.44
CA PHE A 174 14.76 -5.22 3.48
C PHE A 174 14.15 -5.41 4.87
N SER A 175 12.82 -5.31 5.00
CA SER A 175 12.13 -5.58 6.27
C SER A 175 12.27 -7.05 6.71
N ILE A 176 12.21 -8.00 5.77
CA ILE A 176 12.37 -9.43 6.04
C ILE A 176 13.81 -9.74 6.46
N ILE A 177 14.80 -9.26 5.69
CA ILE A 177 16.23 -9.48 5.96
C ILE A 177 16.61 -8.90 7.32
N THR A 178 16.24 -7.65 7.59
CA THR A 178 16.55 -7.01 8.89
C THR A 178 15.92 -7.78 10.05
N SER A 179 14.67 -8.25 9.91
CA SER A 179 14.00 -9.04 10.93
C SER A 179 14.68 -10.40 11.16
N ALA A 180 15.18 -11.05 10.11
CA ALA A 180 15.97 -12.28 10.22
C ALA A 180 17.32 -12.04 10.92
N LEU A 181 18.02 -10.94 10.59
CA LEU A 181 19.29 -10.57 11.21
C LEU A 181 19.15 -10.32 12.71
N TRP A 182 18.10 -9.60 13.13
CA TRP A 182 17.79 -9.38 14.54
C TRP A 182 17.48 -10.67 15.28
N SER A 183 16.72 -11.56 14.64
CA SER A 183 16.37 -12.89 15.18
C SER A 183 17.60 -13.76 15.43
N MET A 184 18.62 -13.68 14.57
CA MET A 184 19.89 -14.43 14.71
C MET A 184 20.86 -13.80 15.72
N SER A 185 20.69 -12.53 16.08
CA SER A 185 21.59 -11.85 17.00
C SER A 185 21.37 -12.34 18.44
N LYS A 186 22.45 -12.66 19.18
CA LYS A 186 22.39 -13.05 20.61
C LYS A 186 22.05 -11.89 21.56
N ALA A 187 21.64 -10.74 21.03
CA ALA A 187 21.52 -9.50 21.78
C ALA A 187 20.26 -9.50 22.66
N LYS A 188 20.41 -9.88 23.93
CA LYS A 188 19.37 -9.71 24.96
C LYS A 188 19.44 -8.28 25.48
N TRP A 189 18.47 -7.45 25.09
CA TRP A 189 18.41 -6.04 25.53
C TRP A 189 17.53 -5.88 26.78
N VAL A 190 18.03 -5.15 27.78
CA VAL A 190 17.26 -4.62 28.91
C VAL A 190 17.44 -3.09 28.89
N GLY A 191 16.40 -2.32 28.52
CA GLY A 191 16.43 -0.85 28.54
C GLY A 191 15.41 -0.12 27.64
N MET A 192 14.72 0.89 28.22
CA MET A 192 13.65 1.81 27.77
C MET A 192 12.28 1.25 27.30
N GLU A 193 12.14 -0.03 26.96
CA GLU A 193 10.84 -0.72 26.88
C GLU A 193 11.12 -2.20 27.25
N ALA A 194 10.70 -2.66 28.43
CA ALA A 194 11.17 -3.92 29.02
C ALA A 194 10.51 -5.16 28.38
N GLY A 195 11.25 -5.87 27.51
CA GLY A 195 10.88 -7.17 26.92
C GLY A 195 11.96 -7.70 25.96
N ASN A 196 11.88 -8.97 25.53
CA ASN A 196 12.81 -9.56 24.55
C ASN A 196 12.69 -8.85 23.18
N TRP A 197 13.61 -7.92 22.89
CA TRP A 197 13.60 -7.06 21.70
C TRP A 197 13.56 -7.81 20.36
N ALA A 198 14.12 -9.01 20.30
CA ALA A 198 14.06 -9.86 19.11
C ALA A 198 12.61 -10.11 18.69
N GLU A 199 11.73 -10.51 19.61
CA GLU A 199 10.34 -10.87 19.28
C GLU A 199 9.53 -9.69 18.73
N LYS A 200 9.75 -8.48 19.26
CA LYS A 200 9.12 -7.23 18.79
C LYS A 200 9.54 -6.85 17.37
N GLU A 201 10.80 -7.05 17.04
CA GLU A 201 11.35 -6.68 15.74
C GLU A 201 10.83 -7.57 14.61
N LEU A 202 10.50 -8.84 14.89
CA LEU A 202 9.94 -9.74 13.88
C LEU A 202 8.49 -9.40 13.48
N TRP A 203 7.69 -8.78 14.35
CA TRP A 203 6.31 -8.39 14.01
C TRP A 203 6.21 -7.22 13.03
N ARG A 204 7.29 -6.44 12.87
CA ARG A 204 7.36 -5.33 11.92
C ARG A 204 7.11 -5.75 10.48
N VAL A 205 7.51 -6.95 10.08
CA VAL A 205 7.31 -7.44 8.69
C VAL A 205 5.82 -7.41 8.33
N VAL A 206 4.95 -7.79 9.27
CA VAL A 206 3.51 -7.77 9.08
C VAL A 206 3.00 -6.33 8.97
N ASP A 207 3.45 -5.42 9.84
CA ASP A 207 3.07 -3.99 9.76
C ASP A 207 3.45 -3.36 8.42
N VAL A 208 4.66 -3.65 7.91
CA VAL A 208 5.19 -3.13 6.63
C VAL A 208 4.41 -3.69 5.45
N ILE A 209 4.26 -5.01 5.35
CA ILE A 209 3.57 -5.62 4.20
C ILE A 209 2.09 -5.23 4.21
N SER A 210 1.42 -5.29 5.36
CA SER A 210 0.02 -4.87 5.46
C SER A 210 -0.16 -3.38 5.13
N PHE A 211 0.84 -2.52 5.36
CA PHE A 211 0.76 -1.12 4.94
C PHE A 211 0.79 -0.98 3.42
N VAL A 212 1.71 -1.69 2.75
CA VAL A 212 1.79 -1.70 1.29
C VAL A 212 0.54 -2.34 0.67
N GLN A 213 -0.02 -3.39 1.28
CA GLN A 213 -1.29 -3.99 0.87
C GLN A 213 -2.45 -3.00 0.92
N MET A 214 -2.51 -2.14 1.94
CA MET A 214 -3.57 -1.14 2.04
C MET A 214 -3.54 -0.10 0.92
N ILE A 215 -2.38 0.14 0.30
CA ILE A 215 -2.29 0.98 -0.91
C ILE A 215 -3.10 0.34 -2.04
N GLY A 216 -2.89 -0.94 -2.31
CA GLY A 216 -3.67 -1.69 -3.31
C GLY A 216 -5.16 -1.79 -2.95
N ILE A 217 -5.49 -2.14 -1.69
CA ILE A 217 -6.89 -2.25 -1.24
C ILE A 217 -7.62 -0.91 -1.39
N SER A 218 -6.95 0.21 -1.15
CA SER A 218 -7.58 1.53 -1.29
C SER A 218 -8.01 1.86 -2.72
N ALA A 219 -7.49 1.17 -3.75
CA ALA A 219 -7.92 1.32 -5.14
C ALA A 219 -8.98 0.30 -5.56
N LEU A 220 -9.29 -0.70 -4.72
CA LEU A 220 -10.36 -1.68 -4.95
C LEU A 220 -11.76 -1.14 -4.62
N LEU A 221 -11.87 0.01 -3.93
CA LEU A 221 -13.17 0.57 -3.56
C LEU A 221 -13.85 1.18 -4.78
N ASN A 222 -15.18 1.11 -4.83
CA ASN A 222 -15.99 1.68 -5.89
C ASN A 222 -16.11 3.20 -5.74
N LEU A 223 -15.03 3.92 -6.06
CA LEU A 223 -14.96 5.38 -6.02
C LEU A 223 -14.53 5.96 -7.36
N ASN A 224 -14.90 7.22 -7.58
CA ASN A 224 -14.47 7.99 -8.73
C ASN A 224 -13.05 8.57 -8.50
N TYR A 225 -12.03 7.70 -8.44
CA TYR A 225 -10.63 8.16 -8.35
C TYR A 225 -10.22 8.98 -9.59
N PRO A 226 -9.30 9.94 -9.43
CA PRO A 226 -8.58 10.49 -10.57
C PRO A 226 -7.62 9.43 -11.16
N SER A 227 -7.39 9.48 -12.47
CA SER A 227 -6.42 8.63 -13.20
C SER A 227 -5.05 8.56 -12.51
N ALA A 228 -4.47 9.71 -12.15
CA ALA A 228 -3.17 9.77 -11.48
C ALA A 228 -3.09 8.89 -10.22
N TYR A 229 -4.16 8.81 -9.43
CA TYR A 229 -4.17 7.94 -8.26
C TYR A 229 -4.28 6.46 -8.62
N ARG A 230 -5.02 6.11 -9.69
CA ARG A 230 -5.10 4.72 -10.16
C ARG A 230 -3.76 4.23 -10.68
N ALA A 231 -3.14 4.98 -11.58
CA ALA A 231 -1.80 4.70 -12.10
C ALA A 231 -0.78 4.56 -10.96
N PHE A 232 -0.88 5.37 -9.90
CA PHE A 232 -0.07 5.18 -8.69
C PHE A 232 -0.35 3.84 -7.97
N ALA A 233 -1.61 3.49 -7.75
CA ALA A 233 -2.00 2.26 -7.04
C ALA A 233 -1.67 0.98 -7.83
N GLU A 234 -1.61 1.07 -9.17
CA GLU A 234 -1.23 0.00 -10.08
C GLU A 234 0.27 -0.38 -10.00
N ASN A 235 1.07 0.32 -9.19
CA ASN A 235 2.42 -0.13 -8.82
C ASN A 235 2.42 -1.25 -7.76
N PHE A 236 1.29 -1.49 -7.09
CA PHE A 236 1.18 -2.42 -5.96
C PHE A 236 0.30 -3.67 -6.15
N PRO A 237 -0.01 -4.19 -7.36
CA PRO A 237 -0.84 -5.40 -7.48
C PRO A 237 -0.14 -6.66 -6.93
N TRP A 238 1.19 -6.72 -7.05
CA TRP A 238 2.00 -7.86 -6.58
C TRP A 238 1.84 -8.17 -5.08
N VAL A 239 1.63 -7.14 -4.25
CA VAL A 239 1.48 -7.32 -2.79
C VAL A 239 0.12 -7.93 -2.43
N LEU A 240 -0.84 -7.83 -3.34
CA LEU A 240 -2.17 -8.44 -3.27
C LEU A 240 -2.23 -9.81 -3.96
N LEU A 241 -1.07 -10.38 -4.33
CA LEU A 241 -0.96 -11.63 -5.08
C LEU A 241 -1.58 -11.56 -6.49
N LEU A 242 -1.67 -10.34 -7.03
CA LEU A 242 -1.98 -10.12 -8.44
C LEU A 242 -0.66 -9.91 -9.19
N THR A 243 -0.18 -10.97 -9.82
CA THR A 243 0.87 -10.91 -10.84
C THR A 243 0.16 -10.87 -12.19
N GLY A 244 0.60 -10.02 -13.14
CA GLY A 244 -0.11 -9.64 -14.37
C GLY A 244 -0.44 -10.80 -15.34
N PRO A 245 -0.08 -10.76 -16.64
CA PRO A 245 -0.29 -11.93 -17.50
C PRO A 245 0.59 -13.10 -17.04
N ILE A 246 0.05 -13.94 -16.15
CA ILE A 246 0.70 -15.15 -15.66
C ILE A 246 0.70 -16.17 -16.82
N PRO A 247 1.76 -16.97 -17.01
CA PRO A 247 1.71 -18.11 -17.94
C PRO A 247 0.57 -19.09 -17.65
N SER A 248 -0.07 -19.01 -16.47
CA SER A 248 -1.25 -19.79 -16.09
C SER A 248 -2.59 -19.18 -16.50
N GLN A 249 -2.65 -17.99 -17.12
CA GLN A 249 -3.94 -17.38 -17.53
C GLN A 249 -4.72 -18.33 -18.45
N SER A 250 -4.08 -18.88 -19.48
CA SER A 250 -4.72 -19.88 -20.36
C SER A 250 -5.20 -21.14 -19.63
N ALA A 251 -4.46 -21.59 -18.61
CA ALA A 251 -4.88 -22.71 -17.78
C ALA A 251 -6.07 -22.36 -16.88
N ILE A 252 -6.12 -21.12 -16.37
CA ILE A 252 -7.25 -20.57 -15.60
C ILE A 252 -8.49 -20.50 -16.50
N ASP A 253 -8.36 -19.98 -17.71
CA ASP A 253 -9.46 -19.83 -18.68
C ASP A 253 -10.04 -21.19 -19.04
N HIS A 254 -9.18 -22.15 -19.41
CA HIS A 254 -9.61 -23.52 -19.69
C HIS A 254 -10.30 -24.19 -18.49
N LEU A 255 -9.82 -23.95 -17.26
CA LEU A 255 -10.44 -24.47 -16.05
C LEU A 255 -11.81 -23.84 -15.81
N ARG A 256 -11.94 -22.52 -16.00
CA ARG A 256 -13.20 -21.77 -15.88
C ARG A 256 -14.22 -22.22 -16.93
N GLN A 257 -13.83 -22.29 -18.20
CA GLN A 257 -14.69 -22.75 -19.31
C GLN A 257 -15.23 -24.16 -19.06
N ARG A 258 -14.38 -25.10 -18.62
CA ARG A 258 -14.82 -26.47 -18.28
C ARG A 258 -15.74 -26.56 -17.05
N THR A 259 -15.79 -25.51 -16.25
CA THR A 259 -16.55 -25.48 -14.99
C THR A 259 -17.71 -24.47 -15.03
N GLY A 260 -18.20 -24.20 -16.25
CA GLY A 260 -19.45 -23.48 -16.50
C GLY A 260 -19.32 -21.96 -16.45
N ALA A 261 -18.14 -21.42 -16.74
CA ALA A 261 -17.92 -19.98 -16.83
C ALA A 261 -18.89 -19.28 -17.79
N ARG A 262 -19.24 -18.05 -17.41
CA ARG A 262 -20.19 -17.17 -18.10
C ARG A 262 -19.59 -15.80 -18.42
N LEU A 263 -18.53 -15.40 -17.71
CA LEU A 263 -17.82 -14.15 -17.90
C LEU A 263 -16.65 -14.33 -18.86
N GLY A 264 -16.35 -13.29 -19.65
CA GLY A 264 -15.23 -13.27 -20.58
C GLY A 264 -13.88 -13.55 -19.93
N ASP A 265 -12.97 -14.11 -20.72
CA ASP A 265 -11.65 -14.56 -20.28
C ASP A 265 -10.57 -13.50 -20.48
N ASP A 266 -10.81 -12.56 -21.39
CA ASP A 266 -9.88 -11.47 -21.66
C ASP A 266 -10.01 -10.35 -20.63
N ALA A 267 -8.86 -9.81 -20.22
CA ALA A 267 -8.84 -8.49 -19.60
C ALA A 267 -9.33 -7.50 -20.66
N LEU A 268 -10.51 -6.91 -20.45
CA LEU A 268 -11.04 -5.93 -21.37
C LEU A 268 -10.04 -4.79 -21.47
N PRO A 269 -9.75 -4.26 -22.67
CA PRO A 269 -8.95 -3.05 -22.81
C PRO A 269 -9.73 -1.95 -22.12
N THR A 270 -9.34 -1.68 -20.87
CA THR A 270 -9.74 -0.48 -20.19
C THR A 270 -8.86 0.57 -20.78
N ASP A 271 -9.31 1.22 -21.85
CA ASP A 271 -8.88 2.59 -22.05
C ASP A 271 -9.25 3.26 -20.74
N GLU A 272 -8.24 3.49 -19.88
CA GLU A 272 -8.36 3.83 -18.44
C GLU A 272 -9.37 4.98 -18.21
N TYR A 273 -9.52 5.73 -19.29
CA TYR A 273 -10.31 6.91 -19.48
C TYR A 273 -11.70 6.65 -20.10
N VAL A 274 -11.96 5.66 -20.97
CA VAL A 274 -13.26 5.61 -21.71
C VAL A 274 -14.13 4.38 -21.39
N ASN A 275 -13.54 3.22 -21.09
CA ASN A 275 -14.31 1.96 -20.96
C ASN A 275 -14.77 1.67 -19.53
N ARG A 276 -15.10 2.70 -18.75
CA ARG A 276 -15.33 2.55 -17.31
C ARG A 276 -16.49 3.41 -16.80
N ARG A 277 -17.40 2.80 -16.03
CA ARG A 277 -18.64 3.45 -15.59
C ARG A 277 -18.45 4.77 -14.84
N LEU A 278 -17.46 4.83 -13.95
CA LEU A 278 -17.15 6.03 -13.15
C LEU A 278 -16.05 6.88 -13.77
N SER A 279 -15.96 6.85 -15.08
CA SER A 279 -15.05 7.69 -15.82
C SER A 279 -15.57 9.13 -15.89
N PRO A 280 -14.73 10.15 -15.65
CA PRO A 280 -15.11 11.54 -15.95
C PRO A 280 -15.28 11.83 -17.44
N TYR A 281 -14.95 10.87 -18.31
CA TYR A 281 -14.98 10.98 -19.76
C TYR A 281 -16.20 10.32 -20.39
N ASN A 282 -16.93 9.52 -19.61
CA ASN A 282 -18.20 8.94 -20.04
C ASN A 282 -19.28 10.01 -19.87
N GLN A 283 -19.29 10.96 -20.80
CA GLN A 283 -20.40 11.90 -20.91
C GLN A 283 -21.53 11.20 -21.67
N ASN A 284 -22.73 11.21 -21.11
CA ASN A 284 -23.93 10.66 -21.73
C ASN A 284 -24.20 11.45 -23.02
N ILE A 285 -23.77 10.93 -24.15
CA ILE A 285 -24.24 11.44 -25.44
C ILE A 285 -25.65 10.91 -25.58
N ALA A 286 -26.65 11.78 -25.45
CA ALA A 286 -28.03 11.45 -25.76
C ALA A 286 -28.16 11.24 -27.28
N LEU A 287 -27.71 10.08 -27.77
CA LEU A 287 -28.17 9.58 -29.06
C LEU A 287 -29.57 9.00 -28.84
N GLY A 288 -30.53 9.46 -29.64
CA GLY A 288 -31.84 8.82 -29.74
C GLY A 288 -31.67 7.32 -30.01
N SER A 289 -32.62 6.52 -29.52
CA SER A 289 -32.63 5.07 -29.62
C SER A 289 -32.35 4.58 -31.04
N VAL A 290 -31.15 4.05 -31.29
CA VAL A 290 -30.82 3.27 -32.48
C VAL A 290 -30.52 1.85 -32.02
N GLU A 291 -31.28 0.88 -32.54
CA GLU A 291 -30.99 -0.54 -32.37
C GLU A 291 -29.67 -0.87 -33.05
N SER A 292 -28.60 -1.05 -32.27
CA SER A 292 -27.29 -1.43 -32.78
C SER A 292 -27.26 -2.94 -33.10
N VAL A 293 -27.18 -3.27 -34.39
CA VAL A 293 -26.78 -4.61 -34.85
C VAL A 293 -25.26 -4.71 -34.70
N VAL A 294 -24.79 -5.38 -33.65
CA VAL A 294 -23.36 -5.65 -33.45
C VAL A 294 -22.97 -6.83 -34.34
N GLN A 295 -22.31 -6.55 -35.48
CA GLN A 295 -21.59 -7.56 -36.25
C GLN A 295 -20.18 -7.67 -35.69
N SER A 296 -19.89 -8.79 -35.01
CA SER A 296 -18.56 -9.15 -34.55
C SER A 296 -17.66 -9.42 -35.76
N VAL A 297 -16.80 -8.47 -36.11
CA VAL A 297 -15.70 -8.68 -37.05
C VAL A 297 -14.50 -9.15 -36.25
N ASP A 298 -14.17 -10.44 -36.38
CA ASP A 298 -13.02 -11.08 -35.74
C ASP A 298 -11.73 -10.64 -36.46
N LEU A 299 -11.12 -9.57 -35.97
CA LEU A 299 -9.77 -9.12 -36.36
C LEU A 299 -8.77 -9.78 -35.41
N GLY A 300 -8.22 -10.90 -35.85
CA GLY A 300 -7.43 -11.83 -35.04
C GLY A 300 -6.33 -11.21 -34.16
N ASN A 301 -6.23 -11.77 -32.96
CA ASN A 301 -5.14 -11.76 -31.97
C ASN A 301 -3.82 -11.06 -32.36
N ASN A 302 -3.77 -9.74 -32.23
CA ASN A 302 -2.48 -9.04 -32.09
C ASN A 302 -2.53 -7.87 -31.11
N TYR A 303 -3.10 -8.08 -29.92
CA TYR A 303 -2.92 -7.18 -28.78
C TYR A 303 -1.56 -7.47 -28.12
N GLY A 304 -0.50 -7.05 -28.81
CA GLY A 304 0.86 -7.09 -28.29
C GLY A 304 1.08 -5.96 -27.28
N TYR A 305 1.02 -6.28 -25.99
CA TYR A 305 1.70 -5.51 -24.97
C TYR A 305 3.21 -5.60 -25.23
N SER A 306 3.79 -4.58 -25.85
CA SER A 306 5.23 -4.48 -26.04
C SER A 306 5.92 -4.14 -24.72
N PHE A 307 6.49 -5.16 -24.08
CA PHE A 307 7.59 -5.03 -23.13
C PHE A 307 8.80 -5.78 -23.67
N SER A 308 9.89 -5.05 -23.95
CA SER A 308 11.31 -5.43 -23.77
C SER A 308 12.19 -4.87 -24.90
N SER A 309 13.18 -4.05 -24.55
CA SER A 309 14.54 -4.27 -25.07
C SER A 309 15.59 -3.71 -24.09
N MET A 310 16.07 -4.58 -23.21
CA MET A 310 17.46 -4.52 -22.76
C MET A 310 18.29 -5.43 -23.68
N ASN A 311 19.48 -4.95 -24.04
CA ASN A 311 20.54 -5.59 -24.83
C ASN A 311 20.32 -5.79 -26.34
N ALA A 312 20.65 -4.75 -27.10
CA ALA A 312 21.27 -4.91 -28.42
C ALA A 312 22.63 -4.20 -28.41
N THR A 313 23.69 -4.96 -28.09
CA THR A 313 25.06 -4.59 -28.45
C THR A 313 25.28 -4.95 -29.92
N GLY A 314 25.42 -3.96 -30.80
CA GLY A 314 25.97 -4.21 -32.15
C GLY A 314 25.39 -3.34 -33.26
N LEU A 315 26.26 -2.47 -33.78
CA LEU A 315 26.24 -1.76 -35.08
C LEU A 315 25.19 -0.66 -35.31
N GLY A 316 25.71 0.55 -35.50
CA GLY A 316 24.98 1.79 -35.74
C GLY A 316 24.25 1.81 -37.07
N VAL A 317 22.96 1.50 -37.02
CA VAL A 317 21.95 1.98 -37.95
C VAL A 317 21.12 3.00 -37.16
N ALA A 318 20.98 4.22 -37.70
CA ALA A 318 20.12 5.24 -37.13
C ALA A 318 18.68 4.74 -37.15
N ASN A 319 18.19 4.22 -36.03
CA ASN A 319 16.79 3.86 -35.86
C ASN A 319 15.98 5.16 -35.86
N SER A 320 15.31 5.45 -36.97
CA SER A 320 14.09 6.25 -36.93
C SER A 320 13.17 5.61 -35.90
N VAL A 321 12.79 6.39 -34.89
CA VAL A 321 11.85 6.03 -33.82
C VAL A 321 10.68 5.29 -34.46
N LEU A 322 10.55 3.99 -34.17
CA LEU A 322 9.40 3.20 -34.59
C LEU A 322 8.19 3.78 -33.84
N GLU A 323 7.49 4.66 -34.52
CA GLU A 323 6.45 5.52 -33.99
C GLU A 323 5.24 4.67 -33.61
N LYS A 324 4.84 4.72 -32.33
CA LYS A 324 3.68 4.00 -31.82
C LYS A 324 2.42 4.55 -32.51
N ARG A 325 1.90 3.84 -33.52
CA ARG A 325 0.60 4.12 -34.14
C ARG A 325 -0.51 3.54 -33.27
N VAL A 326 -1.59 4.30 -33.10
CA VAL A 326 -2.75 3.89 -32.29
C VAL A 326 -3.84 3.36 -33.21
N PHE A 327 -4.04 2.04 -33.17
CA PHE A 327 -5.12 1.37 -33.90
C PHE A 327 -6.44 1.52 -33.15
N ILE A 328 -7.52 1.74 -33.90
CA ILE A 328 -8.86 1.90 -33.34
C ILE A 328 -9.58 0.55 -33.36
N ASN A 329 -10.07 0.10 -32.20
CA ASN A 329 -10.98 -1.03 -32.17
C ASN A 329 -12.35 -0.55 -32.69
N PRO A 330 -12.95 -1.19 -33.72
CA PRO A 330 -14.26 -0.80 -34.26
C PRO A 330 -15.42 -0.92 -33.26
N ALA A 331 -15.20 -1.54 -32.09
CA ALA A 331 -16.19 -1.59 -31.02
C ALA A 331 -16.53 -0.17 -30.52
N THR A 332 -17.83 0.13 -30.48
CA THR A 332 -18.33 1.33 -29.82
C THR A 332 -18.35 1.12 -28.33
N VAL A 333 -17.93 2.14 -27.58
CA VAL A 333 -18.01 2.09 -26.12
C VAL A 333 -19.45 2.36 -25.72
N THR A 334 -20.23 1.32 -25.49
CA THR A 334 -21.58 1.47 -24.93
C THR A 334 -21.51 1.46 -23.39
N GLU A 335 -22.50 2.05 -22.72
CA GLU A 335 -22.58 1.97 -21.25
C GLU A 335 -22.66 0.52 -20.74
N ALA A 336 -23.17 -0.40 -21.57
CA ALA A 336 -23.24 -1.82 -21.23
C ALA A 336 -21.86 -2.51 -21.21
N ASP A 337 -20.90 -1.99 -21.97
CA ASP A 337 -19.53 -2.51 -22.05
C ASP A 337 -18.59 -1.88 -21.01
N ALA A 338 -19.06 -0.85 -20.29
CA ALA A 338 -18.26 -0.14 -19.30
C ALA A 338 -18.07 -0.98 -18.02
N LEU A 339 -16.82 -1.15 -17.59
CA LEU A 339 -16.53 -1.89 -16.38
C LEU A 339 -17.18 -1.24 -15.14
N PRO A 340 -17.77 -2.05 -14.24
CA PRO A 340 -18.22 -1.55 -12.95
C PRO A 340 -17.03 -1.05 -12.14
N GLY A 341 -17.21 0.06 -11.40
CA GLY A 341 -16.16 0.59 -10.55
C GLY A 341 -15.75 -0.35 -9.41
N GLY A 342 -14.58 -0.09 -8.81
CA GLY A 342 -14.01 -0.90 -7.74
C GLY A 342 -13.08 -2.01 -8.24
N VAL A 343 -13.20 -3.21 -7.67
CA VAL A 343 -12.34 -4.37 -7.96
C VAL A 343 -12.15 -4.63 -9.47
N PRO A 344 -13.19 -4.62 -10.34
CA PRO A 344 -13.02 -4.89 -11.77
C PRO A 344 -12.01 -3.96 -12.46
N VAL A 345 -12.03 -2.67 -12.12
CA VAL A 345 -11.16 -1.65 -12.73
C VAL A 345 -9.71 -1.90 -12.38
N TYR A 346 -9.42 -2.09 -11.09
CA TYR A 346 -8.06 -2.26 -10.61
C TYR A 346 -7.42 -3.56 -11.11
N VAL A 347 -8.19 -4.65 -11.18
CA VAL A 347 -7.71 -5.95 -11.63
C VAL A 347 -7.41 -5.93 -13.14
N ASN A 348 -8.25 -5.29 -13.96
CA ASN A 348 -7.94 -5.11 -15.39
C ASN A 348 -6.74 -4.19 -15.61
N GLY A 349 -6.61 -3.10 -14.84
CA GLY A 349 -5.41 -2.25 -14.86
C GLY A 349 -4.12 -3.00 -14.50
N ALA A 350 -4.23 -4.02 -13.64
CA ALA A 350 -3.14 -4.95 -13.34
C ALA A 350 -2.89 -6.02 -14.43
N GLY A 351 -3.67 -6.04 -15.51
CA GLY A 351 -3.56 -7.00 -16.61
C GLY A 351 -4.15 -8.37 -16.34
N VAL A 352 -5.12 -8.47 -15.43
CA VAL A 352 -5.83 -9.72 -15.09
C VAL A 352 -7.32 -9.55 -15.42
N ALA A 353 -7.94 -10.56 -16.03
CA ALA A 353 -9.38 -10.52 -16.27
C ALA A 353 -10.16 -10.52 -14.94
N THR A 354 -11.27 -9.79 -14.87
CA THR A 354 -12.05 -9.61 -13.63
C THR A 354 -12.49 -10.92 -13.01
N ALA A 355 -12.81 -11.91 -13.85
CA ALA A 355 -13.27 -13.22 -13.43
C ALA A 355 -12.11 -14.17 -13.07
N ASN A 356 -10.89 -13.86 -13.50
CA ASN A 356 -9.66 -14.59 -13.15
C ASN A 356 -9.01 -14.09 -11.86
N ALA A 357 -9.44 -12.93 -11.33
CA ALA A 357 -8.86 -12.27 -10.17
C ALA A 357 -8.58 -13.23 -9.00
N PHE A 358 -9.61 -13.98 -8.58
CA PHE A 358 -9.49 -14.93 -7.48
C PHE A 358 -8.60 -16.13 -7.81
N LEU A 359 -8.72 -16.70 -9.01
CA LEU A 359 -7.93 -17.87 -9.38
C LEU A 359 -6.44 -17.54 -9.48
N GLY A 360 -6.08 -16.35 -9.98
CA GLY A 360 -4.70 -15.86 -9.94
C GLY A 360 -4.16 -15.81 -8.50
N VAL A 361 -4.90 -15.18 -7.59
CA VAL A 361 -4.55 -15.10 -6.16
C VAL A 361 -4.46 -16.48 -5.52
N PHE A 362 -5.36 -17.41 -5.88
CA PHE A 362 -5.36 -18.78 -5.38
C PHE A 362 -4.12 -19.56 -5.81
N PHE A 363 -3.71 -19.44 -7.09
CA PHE A 363 -2.49 -20.10 -7.57
C PHE A 363 -1.24 -19.53 -6.93
N GLU A 364 -1.14 -18.22 -6.77
CA GLU A 364 -0.03 -17.58 -6.04
C GLU A 364 0.01 -18.03 -4.56
N TRP A 365 -1.15 -18.14 -3.91
CA TRP A 365 -1.26 -18.70 -2.57
C TRP A 365 -0.77 -20.15 -2.49
N LEU A 366 -1.08 -20.99 -3.48
CA LEU A 366 -0.57 -22.37 -3.57
C LEU A 366 0.94 -22.42 -3.78
N VAL A 367 1.50 -21.57 -4.64
CA VAL A 367 2.95 -21.47 -4.86
C VAL A 367 3.66 -21.11 -3.56
N ILE A 368 3.16 -20.10 -2.85
CA ILE A 368 3.71 -19.71 -1.54
C ILE A 368 3.57 -20.86 -0.52
N GLY A 369 2.42 -21.55 -0.50
CA GLY A 369 2.20 -22.74 0.33
C GLY A 369 3.19 -23.87 0.04
N ALA A 370 3.46 -24.15 -1.23
CA ALA A 370 4.43 -25.16 -1.68
C ALA A 370 5.87 -24.78 -1.26
N ILE A 371 6.25 -23.51 -1.37
CA ILE A 371 7.55 -23.01 -0.90
C ILE A 371 7.67 -23.22 0.62
N VAL A 372 6.64 -22.87 1.40
CA VAL A 372 6.63 -23.06 2.85
C VAL A 372 6.75 -24.54 3.22
N LEU A 373 6.01 -25.42 2.52
CA LEU A 373 6.10 -26.86 2.72
C LEU A 373 7.50 -27.38 2.41
N GLY A 374 8.11 -26.93 1.31
CA GLY A 374 9.49 -27.26 0.95
C GLY A 374 10.50 -26.84 2.02
N VAL A 375 10.37 -25.63 2.57
CA VAL A 375 11.21 -25.17 3.69
C VAL A 375 11.01 -26.03 4.94
N CYS A 376 9.77 -26.41 5.26
CA CYS A 376 9.47 -27.29 6.39
C CYS A 376 10.10 -28.68 6.21
N VAL A 377 9.99 -29.28 5.01
CA VAL A 377 10.60 -30.59 4.69
C VAL A 377 12.12 -30.50 4.79
N ALA A 378 12.73 -29.48 4.20
CA ALA A 378 14.19 -29.24 4.27
C ALA A 378 14.67 -29.09 5.72
N TYR A 379 13.92 -28.35 6.55
CA TYR A 379 14.22 -28.22 7.98
C TYR A 379 14.15 -29.56 8.72
N GLN A 380 13.15 -30.40 8.43
CA GLN A 380 13.02 -31.71 9.09
C GLN A 380 14.14 -32.67 8.67
N LEU A 381 14.56 -32.63 7.40
CA LEU A 381 15.72 -33.39 6.91
C LEU A 381 17.01 -32.91 7.59
N TRP A 382 17.22 -31.59 7.66
CA TRP A 382 18.36 -31.00 8.36
C TRP A 382 18.39 -31.35 9.85
N LYS A 383 17.24 -31.32 10.53
CA LYS A 383 17.12 -31.73 11.93
C LYS A 383 17.51 -33.19 12.13
N ARG A 384 17.09 -34.09 11.23
CA ARG A 384 17.46 -35.52 11.28
C ARG A 384 18.95 -35.73 11.04
N THR A 385 19.56 -35.04 10.08
CA THR A 385 21.00 -35.19 9.78
C THR A 385 21.88 -34.65 10.90
N VAL A 386 21.52 -33.50 11.49
CA VAL A 386 22.23 -32.95 12.66
C VAL A 386 22.07 -33.88 13.87
N GLY A 387 20.86 -34.37 14.13
CA GLY A 387 20.58 -35.30 15.23
C GLY A 387 21.30 -36.65 15.09
N ALA A 388 21.49 -37.15 13.87
CA ALA A 388 22.28 -38.36 13.61
C ALA A 388 23.79 -38.15 13.75
N ARG A 389 24.28 -36.91 13.62
CA ARG A 389 25.70 -36.56 13.68
C ARG A 389 26.17 -36.20 15.09
N THR A 390 25.26 -35.76 15.96
CA THR A 390 25.52 -35.58 17.39
C THR A 390 25.40 -36.93 18.10
N ARG A 391 26.54 -37.53 18.47
CA ARG A 391 26.58 -38.69 19.41
C ARG A 391 25.90 -38.31 20.74
N PRO A 392 25.32 -39.27 21.48
CA PRO A 392 24.78 -38.99 22.81
C PRO A 392 25.91 -38.51 23.72
N ALA A 393 26.02 -37.20 23.91
CA ALA A 393 26.92 -36.63 24.90
C ALA A 393 26.37 -36.91 26.29
N GLU A 394 27.28 -37.33 27.17
CA GLU A 394 27.06 -37.79 28.53
C GLU A 394 26.24 -36.79 29.35
N LYS A 395 25.32 -37.31 30.17
CA LYS A 395 24.44 -36.55 31.06
C LYS A 395 25.28 -35.70 32.02
N GLY A 396 25.42 -34.40 31.76
CA GLY A 396 26.01 -33.54 32.78
C GLY A 396 26.49 -32.17 32.34
N GLU A 397 25.78 -31.44 31.47
CA GLU A 397 26.01 -30.00 31.34
C GLU A 397 24.77 -29.30 30.77
N THR A 398 23.93 -28.79 31.67
CA THR A 398 22.86 -27.86 31.36
C THR A 398 23.47 -26.50 31.03
N SER A 399 23.70 -26.17 29.76
CA SER A 399 23.60 -24.79 29.22
C SER A 399 24.31 -24.63 27.86
N SER A 400 23.57 -24.89 26.78
CA SER A 400 23.32 -23.87 25.75
C SER A 400 22.13 -24.35 24.91
N GLU A 401 21.15 -23.50 24.64
CA GLU A 401 20.09 -23.84 23.69
C GLU A 401 20.72 -24.22 22.35
N GLY A 402 20.60 -25.50 21.96
CA GLY A 402 21.12 -25.99 20.70
C GLY A 402 20.58 -25.21 19.51
N LEU A 403 21.31 -25.22 18.39
CA LEU A 403 20.93 -24.53 17.15
C LEU A 403 19.54 -24.97 16.63
N VAL A 404 19.19 -26.25 16.82
CA VAL A 404 17.95 -26.87 16.34
C VAL A 404 16.67 -26.26 16.97
N PRO A 405 16.50 -26.21 18.31
CA PRO A 405 15.30 -25.60 18.90
C PRO A 405 15.15 -24.12 18.53
N ARG A 406 16.26 -23.37 18.38
CA ARG A 406 16.23 -21.95 17.98
C ARG A 406 15.66 -21.76 16.57
N VAL A 407 16.17 -22.52 15.58
CA VAL A 407 15.65 -22.48 14.20
C VAL A 407 14.19 -22.93 14.16
N SER A 408 13.80 -23.90 14.99
CA SER A 408 12.40 -24.33 15.09
C SER A 408 11.47 -23.18 15.49
N HIS A 409 11.80 -22.43 16.54
CA HIS A 409 10.97 -21.32 17.00
C HIS A 409 10.88 -20.19 15.96
N MET A 410 11.97 -19.90 15.26
CA MET A 410 12.00 -18.93 14.16
C MET A 410 11.05 -19.34 13.03
N LEU A 411 11.09 -20.62 12.62
CA LEU A 411 10.26 -21.14 11.53
C LEU A 411 8.77 -21.05 11.85
N HIS A 412 8.35 -21.46 13.06
CA HIS A 412 6.95 -21.33 13.49
C HIS A 412 6.46 -19.87 13.48
N GLY A 413 7.30 -18.94 13.95
CA GLY A 413 6.97 -17.51 13.90
C GLY A 413 6.90 -16.95 12.48
N MET A 414 7.76 -17.42 11.57
CA MET A 414 7.72 -17.01 10.16
C MET A 414 6.43 -17.46 9.48
N ILE A 415 6.02 -18.71 9.69
CA ILE A 415 4.78 -19.27 9.14
C ILE A 415 3.55 -18.49 9.62
N LEU A 416 3.48 -18.17 10.92
CA LEU A 416 2.38 -17.37 11.47
C LEU A 416 2.29 -16.00 10.81
N ARG A 417 3.42 -15.30 10.65
CA ARG A 417 3.45 -13.95 10.05
C ARG A 417 3.10 -13.98 8.57
N LEU A 418 3.58 -14.98 7.85
CA LEU A 418 3.21 -15.19 6.46
C LEU A 418 1.71 -15.43 6.34
N ALA A 419 1.12 -16.29 7.18
CA ALA A 419 -0.33 -16.51 7.20
C ALA A 419 -1.11 -15.21 7.47
N LEU A 420 -0.65 -14.37 8.39
CA LEU A 420 -1.26 -13.06 8.69
C LEU A 420 -1.13 -12.05 7.56
N VAL A 421 -0.13 -12.16 6.70
CA VAL A 421 0.04 -11.30 5.53
C VAL A 421 -0.82 -11.79 4.36
N LEU A 422 -0.94 -13.10 4.17
CA LEU A 422 -1.74 -13.70 3.10
C LEU A 422 -3.25 -13.58 3.35
N ILE A 423 -3.68 -13.43 4.60
CA ILE A 423 -5.11 -13.40 4.95
C ILE A 423 -5.86 -12.23 4.29
N LEU A 424 -5.23 -11.07 4.11
CA LEU A 424 -5.88 -9.91 3.49
C LEU A 424 -6.23 -10.16 2.02
N PRO A 425 -5.27 -10.40 1.10
CA PRO A 425 -5.61 -10.64 -0.31
C PRO A 425 -6.50 -11.87 -0.51
N VAL A 426 -6.21 -12.98 0.19
CA VAL A 426 -7.02 -14.20 0.07
C VAL A 426 -8.48 -13.95 0.44
N THR A 427 -8.75 -13.24 1.53
CA THR A 427 -10.13 -12.99 1.97
C THR A 427 -10.88 -12.04 1.07
N VAL A 428 -10.24 -10.95 0.63
CA VAL A 428 -10.85 -9.98 -0.28
C VAL A 428 -11.27 -10.66 -1.58
N PHE A 429 -10.35 -11.36 -2.24
CA PHE A 429 -10.64 -11.99 -3.53
C PHE A 429 -11.54 -13.24 -3.41
N SER A 430 -11.46 -14.00 -2.32
CA SER A 430 -12.42 -15.10 -2.09
C SER A 430 -13.85 -14.60 -1.93
N MET A 431 -14.06 -13.54 -1.13
CA MET A 431 -15.39 -12.95 -0.95
C MET A 431 -15.88 -12.28 -2.23
N TYR A 432 -14.98 -11.63 -2.98
CA TYR A 432 -15.31 -11.05 -4.28
C TYR A 432 -15.76 -12.12 -5.30
N GLN A 433 -15.12 -13.30 -5.32
CA GLN A 433 -15.53 -14.40 -6.19
C GLN A 433 -17.00 -14.80 -5.99
N TRP A 434 -17.51 -14.71 -4.77
CA TRP A 434 -18.91 -15.03 -4.46
C TRP A 434 -19.90 -14.02 -5.06
N THR A 435 -19.42 -12.82 -5.41
CA THR A 435 -20.24 -11.79 -6.06
C THR A 435 -20.41 -12.03 -7.56
N LEU A 436 -19.42 -12.66 -8.22
CA LEU A 436 -19.40 -12.87 -9.67
C LEU A 436 -20.28 -14.03 -10.14
N ARG A 437 -20.44 -15.08 -9.32
CA ARG A 437 -21.20 -16.31 -9.66
C ARG A 437 -20.86 -16.89 -11.04
N ASP A 438 -19.57 -16.96 -11.33
CA ASP A 438 -19.06 -17.35 -12.64
C ASP A 438 -18.96 -18.88 -12.81
N SER A 439 -17.94 -19.50 -12.22
CA SER A 439 -17.72 -20.95 -12.26
C SER A 439 -17.94 -21.60 -10.89
N TRP A 440 -18.51 -22.81 -10.90
CA TRP A 440 -18.77 -23.55 -9.66
C TRP A 440 -17.47 -23.95 -8.97
N LEU A 441 -16.43 -24.29 -9.75
CA LEU A 441 -15.14 -24.71 -9.22
C LEU A 441 -14.40 -23.54 -8.55
N ALA A 442 -14.35 -22.36 -9.17
CA ALA A 442 -13.73 -21.20 -8.54
C ALA A 442 -14.45 -20.83 -7.24
N THR A 443 -15.78 -20.94 -7.21
CA THR A 443 -16.57 -20.74 -5.99
C THR A 443 -16.19 -21.75 -4.92
N LEU A 444 -16.13 -23.05 -5.23
CA LEU A 444 -15.71 -24.10 -4.29
C LEU A 444 -14.29 -23.86 -3.76
N LEU A 445 -13.34 -23.55 -4.65
CA LEU A 445 -11.95 -23.29 -4.29
C LEU A 445 -11.81 -22.07 -3.39
N SER A 446 -12.61 -21.02 -3.61
CA SER A 446 -12.62 -19.83 -2.74
C SER A 446 -13.12 -20.15 -1.33
N VAL A 447 -14.13 -21.02 -1.18
CA VAL A 447 -14.59 -21.48 0.13
C VAL A 447 -13.51 -22.33 0.81
N ILE A 448 -12.85 -23.22 0.08
CA ILE A 448 -11.74 -24.02 0.65
C ILE A 448 -10.59 -23.11 1.07
N CYS A 449 -10.19 -22.15 0.24
CA CYS A 449 -9.08 -21.25 0.49
C CYS A 449 -9.33 -20.33 1.71
N ILE A 450 -10.53 -19.76 1.82
CA ILE A 450 -10.88 -18.94 2.98
C ILE A 450 -10.97 -19.80 4.25
N LEU A 451 -11.56 -21.00 4.18
CA LEU A 451 -11.66 -21.92 5.33
C LEU A 451 -10.29 -22.40 5.78
N THR A 452 -9.38 -22.78 4.89
CA THR A 452 -8.03 -23.22 5.29
C THR A 452 -7.24 -22.10 5.95
N THR A 453 -7.33 -20.88 5.40
CA THR A 453 -6.62 -19.71 5.93
C THR A 453 -7.18 -19.27 7.28
N TRP A 454 -8.51 -19.22 7.44
CA TRP A 454 -9.16 -18.84 8.70
C TRP A 454 -9.21 -19.96 9.72
N ALA A 455 -9.36 -21.23 9.35
CA ALA A 455 -9.38 -22.33 10.30
C ALA A 455 -7.99 -22.56 10.91
N GLY A 456 -6.92 -22.40 10.13
CA GLY A 456 -5.55 -22.41 10.68
C GLY A 456 -5.38 -21.33 11.74
N LEU A 457 -5.86 -20.12 11.45
CA LEU A 457 -5.86 -19.02 12.40
C LEU A 457 -6.76 -19.32 13.61
N GLY A 458 -8.03 -19.65 13.40
CA GLY A 458 -9.01 -19.99 14.44
C GLY A 458 -8.54 -21.13 15.34
N TRP A 459 -7.80 -22.10 14.81
CA TRP A 459 -7.16 -23.14 15.60
C TRP A 459 -6.06 -22.60 16.51
N THR A 460 -5.19 -21.70 16.00
CA THR A 460 -4.21 -21.00 16.85
C THR A 460 -4.91 -20.21 17.97
N TRP A 461 -6.01 -19.53 17.65
CA TRP A 461 -6.82 -18.79 18.62
C TRP A 461 -7.44 -19.68 19.68
N PHE A 462 -8.08 -20.77 19.26
CA PHE A 462 -8.72 -21.74 20.13
C PHE A 462 -7.71 -22.35 21.11
N LYS A 463 -6.54 -22.77 20.59
CA LYS A 463 -5.44 -23.28 21.41
C LYS A 463 -4.92 -22.24 22.40
N LEU A 464 -4.78 -20.97 22.00
CA LEU A 464 -4.38 -19.87 22.89
C LEU A 464 -5.43 -19.57 23.97
N SER A 465 -6.71 -19.64 23.62
CA SER A 465 -7.83 -19.41 24.55
C SER A 465 -7.95 -20.52 25.62
N LEU A 466 -7.73 -21.79 25.21
CA LEU A 466 -7.81 -22.97 26.07
C LEU A 466 -6.59 -23.21 26.96
N ALA A 467 -5.48 -22.48 26.77
CA ALA A 467 -4.26 -22.58 27.58
C ALA A 467 -4.42 -22.15 29.06
N SER A 468 -5.66 -22.19 29.58
CA SER A 468 -6.05 -22.04 30.99
C SER A 468 -5.96 -23.36 31.78
N ARG A 469 -5.76 -24.52 31.13
CA ARG A 469 -5.77 -25.84 31.79
C ARG A 469 -4.37 -26.47 31.80
N PRO A 470 -3.95 -27.12 32.90
CA PRO A 470 -2.61 -27.67 33.09
C PRO A 470 -2.46 -29.01 32.34
N LEU A 471 -2.06 -28.96 31.07
CA LEU A 471 -1.51 -30.10 30.34
C LEU A 471 -0.05 -29.76 29.99
N ASP A 472 0.89 -30.68 30.17
CA ASP A 472 2.35 -30.41 30.17
C ASP A 472 2.92 -29.64 28.94
N ASP A 473 2.23 -29.64 27.79
CA ASP A 473 2.59 -28.86 26.60
C ASP A 473 2.31 -27.34 26.72
N THR A 474 1.68 -26.92 27.82
CA THR A 474 1.14 -25.56 28.06
C THR A 474 2.19 -24.50 28.35
N ARG A 475 3.43 -24.84 28.73
CA ARG A 475 4.47 -23.80 28.94
C ARG A 475 4.77 -23.02 27.65
N ARG A 476 4.62 -23.66 26.47
CA ARG A 476 4.81 -23.02 25.15
C ARG A 476 3.60 -22.19 24.70
N PHE A 477 2.38 -22.53 25.14
CA PHE A 477 1.15 -21.85 24.70
C PHE A 477 0.59 -20.85 25.73
N ALA A 478 0.77 -21.08 27.03
CA ALA A 478 0.53 -20.10 28.09
C ALA A 478 1.42 -18.86 27.91
N ALA A 479 2.60 -19.07 27.31
CA ALA A 479 3.49 -18.05 26.81
C ALA A 479 2.88 -17.14 25.71
N LEU A 480 1.94 -17.67 24.91
CA LEU A 480 1.29 -16.95 23.81
C LEU A 480 -0.06 -16.34 24.16
N LYS A 481 -0.69 -16.67 25.31
CA LYS A 481 -1.98 -16.11 25.74
C LYS A 481 -2.06 -14.56 25.72
N PRO A 482 -1.01 -13.80 26.08
CA PRO A 482 -1.00 -12.34 25.92
C PRO A 482 -0.98 -11.83 24.47
N SER A 483 -0.89 -12.70 23.45
CA SER A 483 -0.84 -12.31 22.02
C SER A 483 -2.20 -12.25 21.34
N LEU A 484 -3.23 -12.82 21.95
CA LEU A 484 -4.61 -12.75 21.47
C LEU A 484 -5.07 -11.33 21.12
N PRO A 485 -4.88 -10.28 21.95
CA PRO A 485 -5.33 -8.93 21.60
C PRO A 485 -4.61 -8.36 20.36
N MET A 486 -3.35 -8.73 20.11
CA MET A 486 -2.59 -8.26 18.94
C MET A 486 -3.04 -8.96 17.65
N ILE A 487 -3.33 -10.26 17.73
CA ILE A 487 -3.84 -11.01 16.59
C ILE A 487 -5.27 -10.53 16.27
N LEU A 488 -6.14 -10.36 17.28
CA LEU A 488 -7.46 -9.71 17.18
C LEU A 488 -7.39 -8.37 16.45
N LEU A 489 -6.49 -7.50 16.91
CA LEU A 489 -6.29 -6.14 16.38
C LEU A 489 -5.91 -6.13 14.91
N LEU A 490 -5.32 -7.20 14.39
CA LEU A 490 -4.95 -7.30 12.98
C LEU A 490 -6.05 -7.98 12.16
N THR A 491 -6.61 -9.09 12.64
CA THR A 491 -7.44 -9.97 11.81
C THR A 491 -8.89 -9.50 11.74
N VAL A 492 -9.43 -8.91 12.80
CA VAL A 492 -10.81 -8.41 12.81
C VAL A 492 -11.00 -7.27 11.82
N PRO A 493 -10.14 -6.22 11.80
CA PRO A 493 -10.23 -5.18 10.78
C PRO A 493 -10.12 -5.74 9.36
N ILE A 494 -9.19 -6.68 9.12
CA ILE A 494 -9.02 -7.30 7.79
C ILE A 494 -10.31 -7.99 7.36
N PHE A 495 -10.92 -8.82 8.21
CA PHE A 495 -12.16 -9.53 7.86
C PHE A 495 -13.29 -8.56 7.51
N ILE A 496 -13.50 -7.54 8.34
CA ILE A 496 -14.59 -6.59 8.14
C ILE A 496 -14.33 -5.73 6.88
N MET A 497 -13.08 -5.32 6.63
CA MET A 497 -12.73 -4.63 5.38
C MET A 497 -13.01 -5.49 4.16
N SER A 498 -12.65 -6.76 4.17
CA SER A 498 -12.93 -7.69 3.07
C SER A 498 -14.44 -7.79 2.80
N LEU A 499 -15.29 -7.75 3.84
CA LEU A 499 -16.74 -7.70 3.67
C LEU A 499 -17.20 -6.43 2.94
N PHE A 500 -16.67 -5.25 3.32
CA PHE A 500 -17.00 -3.99 2.65
C PHE A 500 -16.53 -3.98 1.19
N VAL A 501 -15.27 -4.37 0.94
CA VAL A 501 -14.72 -4.38 -0.43
C VAL A 501 -15.52 -5.31 -1.35
N ALA A 502 -15.88 -6.51 -0.88
CA ALA A 502 -16.61 -7.48 -1.68
C ALA A 502 -18.12 -7.16 -1.80
N PHE A 503 -18.84 -7.04 -0.67
CA PHE A 503 -20.31 -7.02 -0.69
C PHE A 503 -20.91 -5.61 -0.81
N ALA A 504 -20.20 -4.57 -0.40
CA ALA A 504 -20.66 -3.19 -0.55
C ALA A 504 -20.25 -2.57 -1.91
N SER A 505 -19.95 -3.39 -2.93
CA SER A 505 -19.52 -2.94 -4.26
C SER A 505 -20.52 -2.00 -4.96
N ARG A 506 -21.81 -2.05 -4.59
CA ARG A 506 -22.85 -1.14 -5.11
C ARG A 506 -22.78 0.28 -4.55
N SER A 507 -22.11 0.50 -3.42
CA SER A 507 -22.06 1.80 -2.75
C SER A 507 -20.66 2.12 -2.26
N GLY A 508 -19.94 2.97 -3.00
CA GLY A 508 -18.64 3.50 -2.58
C GLY A 508 -18.67 4.22 -1.24
N THR A 509 -19.78 4.89 -0.92
CA THR A 509 -19.97 5.58 0.36
C THR A 509 -19.88 4.63 1.55
N ALA A 510 -20.59 3.51 1.48
CA ALA A 510 -20.58 2.49 2.53
C ALA A 510 -19.20 1.86 2.69
N GLN A 511 -18.48 1.65 1.57
CA GLN A 511 -17.12 1.13 1.58
C GLN A 511 -16.16 2.07 2.31
N VAL A 512 -16.03 3.32 1.86
CA VAL A 512 -15.08 4.28 2.45
C VAL A 512 -15.43 4.59 3.90
N ALA A 513 -16.70 4.88 4.20
CA ALA A 513 -17.11 5.21 5.56
C ALA A 513 -16.92 4.03 6.51
N GLY A 514 -17.31 2.82 6.10
CA GLY A 514 -17.12 1.60 6.89
C GLY A 514 -15.65 1.31 7.17
N ILE A 515 -14.81 1.33 6.14
CA ILE A 515 -13.38 1.06 6.26
C ILE A 515 -12.68 2.14 7.10
N LEU A 516 -13.04 3.42 6.94
CA LEU A 516 -12.51 4.52 7.74
C LEU A 516 -12.84 4.36 9.23
N VAL A 517 -14.09 4.04 9.56
CA VAL A 517 -14.51 3.80 10.95
C VAL A 517 -13.71 2.64 11.54
N ILE A 518 -13.55 1.55 10.79
CA ILE A 518 -12.76 0.40 11.25
C ILE A 518 -11.29 0.77 11.46
N GLU A 519 -10.68 1.57 10.58
CA GLU A 519 -9.29 2.00 10.76
C GLU A 519 -9.12 2.95 11.96
N ILE A 520 -10.09 3.83 12.22
CA ILE A 520 -10.08 4.69 13.42
C ILE A 520 -10.18 3.83 14.68
N LEU A 521 -11.08 2.85 14.69
CA LEU A 521 -11.22 1.90 15.80
C LEU A 521 -9.96 1.03 15.95
N SER A 522 -9.34 0.60 14.85
CA SER A 522 -8.09 -0.17 14.85
C SER A 522 -6.94 0.65 15.44
N LEU A 523 -6.84 1.93 15.08
CA LEU A 523 -5.85 2.86 15.63
C LEU A 523 -6.09 3.11 17.12
N GLY A 524 -7.35 3.38 17.51
CA GLY A 524 -7.74 3.57 18.91
C GLY A 524 -7.42 2.35 19.77
N ALA A 525 -7.76 1.15 19.29
CA ALA A 525 -7.44 -0.11 19.96
C ALA A 525 -5.92 -0.33 20.07
N ALA A 526 -5.14 -0.01 19.03
CA ALA A 526 -3.68 -0.09 19.08
C ALA A 526 -3.07 0.85 20.14
N ILE A 527 -3.56 2.09 20.21
CA ILE A 527 -3.14 3.07 21.22
C ILE A 527 -3.53 2.59 22.62
N PHE A 528 -4.76 2.08 22.79
CA PHE A 528 -5.27 1.57 24.06
C PHE A 528 -4.46 0.37 24.57
N ILE A 529 -4.20 -0.63 23.72
CA ILE A 529 -3.38 -1.80 24.06
C ILE A 529 -1.98 -1.37 24.49
N ARG A 530 -1.37 -0.41 23.77
CA ARG A 530 -0.05 0.13 24.13
C ARG A 530 -0.09 0.90 25.45
N TRP A 531 -1.13 1.68 25.70
CA TRP A 531 -1.31 2.41 26.95
C TRP A 531 -1.48 1.46 28.14
N GLN A 532 -2.32 0.44 28.00
CA GLN A 532 -2.55 -0.57 29.04
C GLN A 532 -1.27 -1.35 29.37
N SER A 533 -0.47 -1.72 28.36
CA SER A 533 0.84 -2.35 28.57
C SER A 533 1.76 -1.46 29.40
N ARG A 534 1.89 -0.18 29.05
CA ARG A 534 2.73 0.77 29.80
C ARG A 534 2.24 1.00 31.22
N ARG A 535 0.91 1.03 31.43
CA ARG A 535 0.34 1.17 32.78
C ARG A 535 0.74 -0.02 33.64
N ARG A 536 0.56 -1.23 33.13
CA ARG A 536 0.93 -2.47 33.83
C ARG A 536 2.43 -2.55 34.14
N GLU A 537 3.28 -2.11 33.21
CA GLU A 537 4.74 -2.02 33.44
C GLU A 537 5.07 -1.08 34.59
N ARG A 538 4.43 0.11 34.67
CA ARG A 538 4.64 1.05 35.77
C ARG A 538 4.19 0.49 37.11
N ASP A 539 3.02 -0.15 37.16
CA ASP A 539 2.47 -0.73 38.38
C ASP A 539 3.39 -1.85 38.93
N LEU A 540 4.00 -2.63 38.05
CA LEU A 540 4.98 -3.67 38.43
C LEU A 540 6.29 -3.09 38.97
N ILE A 541 6.77 -1.98 38.42
CA ILE A 541 7.99 -1.30 38.90
C ILE A 541 7.75 -0.64 40.26
N LEU A 542 6.59 -0.03 40.46
CA LEU A 542 6.23 0.64 41.71
C LEU A 542 6.04 -0.34 42.88
N ASN A 543 5.54 -1.55 42.61
CA ASN A 543 5.32 -2.59 43.63
C ASN A 543 6.53 -3.51 43.85
N ALA A 544 7.68 -3.21 43.25
CA ALA A 544 8.89 -4.01 43.43
C ALA A 544 9.55 -3.69 44.79
N THR A 545 9.49 -4.63 45.74
CA THR A 545 10.16 -4.54 47.04
C THR A 545 11.44 -5.40 47.07
N PRO A 546 12.43 -5.08 47.92
CA PRO A 546 13.69 -5.84 48.01
C PRO A 546 13.53 -7.29 48.51
N GLU A 547 12.43 -7.62 49.22
CA GLU A 547 12.15 -8.97 49.76
C GLU A 547 11.44 -9.89 48.75
N SER A 548 10.78 -9.33 47.74
CA SER A 548 10.27 -10.08 46.59
C SER A 548 10.86 -9.45 45.32
N PRO A 549 12.06 -9.88 44.87
CA PRO A 549 12.62 -9.37 43.62
C PRO A 549 11.56 -9.50 42.53
N VAL A 550 11.42 -8.45 41.71
CA VAL A 550 10.49 -8.39 40.56
C VAL A 550 10.38 -9.79 40.00
N PRO A 551 9.21 -10.47 40.10
CA PRO A 551 9.11 -11.84 39.64
C PRO A 551 9.65 -11.83 38.22
N HIS A 552 10.75 -12.57 37.99
CA HIS A 552 11.41 -12.62 36.70
C HIS A 552 10.30 -12.72 35.68
N LEU A 553 10.22 -11.74 34.77
CA LEU A 553 9.15 -11.57 33.80
C LEU A 553 9.15 -12.79 32.84
N GLN A 554 8.79 -13.96 33.35
CA GLN A 554 8.72 -15.26 32.69
C GLN A 554 7.34 -15.43 32.06
N THR A 555 6.41 -14.51 32.33
CA THR A 555 5.26 -14.32 31.46
C THR A 555 5.75 -13.59 30.21
N PRO A 556 5.69 -14.19 29.02
CA PRO A 556 6.11 -13.51 27.81
C PRO A 556 5.07 -12.44 27.53
N LEU A 557 5.36 -11.22 27.95
CA LEU A 557 4.55 -10.08 27.61
C LEU A 557 4.67 -9.92 26.10
N VAL A 558 3.59 -10.24 25.38
CA VAL A 558 3.58 -10.02 23.93
C VAL A 558 3.78 -8.53 23.69
N PRO A 559 4.71 -8.17 22.79
CA PRO A 559 5.11 -6.79 22.64
C PRO A 559 3.89 -5.94 22.27
N PRO A 560 3.65 -4.80 22.97
CA PRO A 560 2.60 -3.88 22.58
C PRO A 560 2.84 -3.40 21.14
N PRO A 561 1.80 -2.96 20.43
CA PRO A 561 1.93 -2.52 19.05
C PRO A 561 3.06 -1.51 18.92
N THR A 562 3.91 -1.72 17.92
CA THR A 562 5.13 -0.94 17.73
C THR A 562 4.79 0.52 17.46
N ARG A 563 5.71 1.44 17.77
CA ARG A 563 5.51 2.86 17.43
C ARG A 563 5.33 3.01 15.92
N LEU A 564 6.10 2.25 15.13
CA LEU A 564 5.95 2.16 13.68
C LEU A 564 4.54 1.69 13.29
N GLY A 565 4.05 0.59 13.86
CA GLY A 565 2.71 0.07 13.56
C GLY A 565 1.58 1.05 13.90
N ILE A 566 1.74 1.89 14.93
CA ILE A 566 0.79 2.98 15.24
C ILE A 566 0.90 4.10 14.21
N THR A 567 2.11 4.53 13.85
CA THR A 567 2.31 5.56 12.82
C THR A 567 1.73 5.12 11.48
N LEU A 568 1.93 3.86 11.07
CA LEU A 568 1.40 3.34 9.82
C LEU A 568 -0.13 3.26 9.82
N ARG A 569 -0.75 2.87 10.95
CA ARG A 569 -2.23 2.95 11.09
C ARG A 569 -2.73 4.38 10.98
N TRP A 570 -2.02 5.36 11.54
CA TRP A 570 -2.38 6.77 11.38
C TRP A 570 -2.33 7.22 9.92
N PHE A 571 -1.30 6.82 9.16
CA PHE A 571 -1.23 7.08 7.71
C PHE A 571 -2.39 6.41 6.94
N ARG A 572 -2.81 5.20 7.34
CA ARG A 572 -3.97 4.52 6.73
C ARG A 572 -5.27 5.29 6.99
N VAL A 573 -5.50 5.75 8.23
CA VAL A 573 -6.66 6.57 8.58
C VAL A 573 -6.67 7.87 7.77
N LEU A 574 -5.52 8.55 7.69
CA LEU A 574 -5.38 9.79 6.92
C LEU A 574 -5.66 9.55 5.43
N ALA A 575 -5.05 8.53 4.83
CA ALA A 575 -5.24 8.21 3.41
C ALA A 575 -6.70 7.82 3.11
N MET A 576 -7.33 7.01 3.97
CA MET A 576 -8.74 6.64 3.81
C MET A 576 -9.68 7.85 3.97
N GLY A 577 -9.35 8.80 4.87
CA GLY A 577 -10.08 10.05 5.00
C GLY A 577 -9.97 10.94 3.75
N LEU A 578 -8.81 10.97 3.11
CA LEU A 578 -8.59 11.68 1.85
C LEU A 578 -9.30 11.04 0.64
N MET A 579 -9.86 9.84 0.78
CA MET A 579 -10.69 9.19 -0.26
C MET A 579 -12.15 9.64 -0.23
N ILE A 580 -12.63 10.28 0.85
CA ILE A 580 -14.02 10.75 0.97
C ILE A 580 -14.43 11.62 -0.23
N PRO A 581 -13.62 12.58 -0.72
CA PRO A 581 -13.95 13.40 -1.89
C PRO A 581 -14.17 12.62 -3.20
N PHE A 582 -13.80 11.33 -3.26
CA PHE A 582 -14.00 10.49 -4.45
C PHE A 582 -15.36 9.76 -4.46
N ILE A 583 -16.19 10.01 -3.44
CA ILE A 583 -17.59 9.60 -3.42
C ILE A 583 -18.35 10.30 -4.56
N GLU A 584 -19.07 9.51 -5.35
CA GLU A 584 -19.85 9.98 -6.50
C GLU A 584 -20.85 11.10 -6.12
N ASN A 585 -21.58 10.93 -5.01
CA ASN A 585 -22.60 11.88 -4.56
C ASN A 585 -22.07 13.27 -4.16
N LEU A 586 -20.75 13.43 -3.99
CA LEU A 586 -20.16 14.72 -3.64
C LEU A 586 -19.83 15.59 -4.86
N GLU A 587 -19.91 15.03 -6.08
CA GLU A 587 -19.72 15.73 -7.35
C GLU A 587 -18.51 16.67 -7.38
N VAL A 588 -17.40 16.24 -6.76
CA VAL A 588 -16.19 17.06 -6.68
C VAL A 588 -15.64 17.27 -8.08
N SER A 589 -15.41 18.53 -8.44
CA SER A 589 -14.90 18.87 -9.77
C SER A 589 -13.56 18.16 -10.07
N PRO A 590 -13.27 17.82 -11.34
CA PRO A 590 -12.13 16.96 -11.67
C PRO A 590 -10.76 17.48 -11.23
N ILE A 591 -10.51 18.80 -11.31
CA ILE A 591 -9.22 19.40 -10.93
C ILE A 591 -8.88 19.18 -9.44
N PRO A 592 -9.71 19.62 -8.46
CA PRO A 592 -9.43 19.38 -7.05
C PRO A 592 -9.41 17.88 -6.73
N ARG A 593 -10.23 17.07 -7.41
CA ARG A 593 -10.19 15.61 -7.27
C ARG A 593 -8.80 15.05 -7.63
N THR A 594 -8.21 15.47 -8.75
CA THR A 594 -6.85 15.07 -9.14
C THR A 594 -5.81 15.54 -8.12
N VAL A 595 -5.91 16.78 -7.64
CA VAL A 595 -5.00 17.30 -6.60
C VAL A 595 -5.08 16.45 -5.33
N ILE A 596 -6.29 16.12 -4.85
CA ILE A 596 -6.49 15.25 -3.68
C ILE A 596 -5.90 13.86 -3.94
N GLY A 597 -6.05 13.30 -5.14
CA GLY A 597 -5.45 12.01 -5.50
C GLY A 597 -3.92 12.01 -5.41
N ILE A 598 -3.28 13.06 -5.94
CA ILE A 598 -1.83 13.25 -5.85
C ILE A 598 -1.38 13.38 -4.39
N VAL A 599 -2.13 14.13 -3.57
CA VAL A 599 -1.86 14.27 -2.14
C VAL A 599 -1.98 12.91 -1.43
N THR A 600 -3.01 12.12 -1.74
CA THR A 600 -3.19 10.79 -1.16
C THR A 600 -2.06 9.83 -1.54
N ALA A 601 -1.60 9.84 -2.80
CA ALA A 601 -0.40 9.11 -3.23
C ALA A 601 0.85 9.56 -2.45
N GLY A 602 1.00 10.87 -2.22
CA GLY A 602 2.07 11.43 -1.39
C GLY A 602 2.02 10.96 0.07
N VAL A 603 0.83 10.87 0.67
CA VAL A 603 0.63 10.34 2.04
C VAL A 603 1.09 8.89 2.15
N TRP A 604 0.74 8.04 1.18
CA TRP A 604 1.25 6.66 1.11
C TRP A 604 2.77 6.61 0.95
N GLY A 605 3.31 7.44 0.04
CA GLY A 605 4.75 7.55 -0.22
C GLY A 605 5.55 7.95 1.03
N ILE A 606 5.08 8.95 1.78
CA ILE A 606 5.70 9.38 3.05
C ILE A 606 5.72 8.22 4.05
N GLY A 607 4.65 7.43 4.14
CA GLY A 607 4.61 6.23 4.98
C GLY A 607 5.70 5.21 4.60
N VAL A 608 5.91 4.96 3.30
CA VAL A 608 6.98 4.08 2.81
C VAL A 608 8.38 4.63 3.14
N VAL A 609 8.59 5.95 3.00
CA VAL A 609 9.86 6.59 3.38
C VAL A 609 10.13 6.46 4.87
N ILE A 610 9.12 6.65 5.73
CA ILE A 610 9.24 6.46 7.19
C ILE A 610 9.60 5.01 7.51
N ILE A 611 9.00 4.03 6.83
CA ILE A 611 9.38 2.61 6.96
C ILE A 611 10.87 2.44 6.62
N PHE A 612 11.32 2.96 5.48
CA PHE A 612 12.70 2.83 5.05
C PHE A 612 13.68 3.43 6.07
N VAL A 613 13.44 4.67 6.52
CA VAL A 613 14.27 5.35 7.54
C VAL A 613 14.30 4.54 8.83
N TYR A 614 13.16 3.99 9.28
CA TYR A 614 13.09 3.15 10.47
C TYR A 614 13.88 1.85 10.32
N LEU A 615 13.81 1.19 9.15
CA LEU A 615 14.56 -0.03 8.86
C LEU A 615 16.07 0.23 8.85
N VAL A 616 16.51 1.33 8.22
CA VAL A 616 17.92 1.75 8.21
C VAL A 616 18.40 2.04 9.62
N TRP A 617 17.63 2.81 10.39
CA TRP A 617 17.96 3.14 11.78
C TRP A 617 18.09 1.88 12.64
N SER A 618 17.15 0.96 12.53
CA SER A 618 17.22 -0.33 13.24
C SER A 618 18.49 -1.12 12.87
N THR A 619 18.83 -1.15 11.58
CA THR A 619 20.02 -1.85 11.09
C THR A 619 21.31 -1.24 11.65
N VAL A 620 21.39 0.10 11.70
CA VAL A 620 22.54 0.80 12.30
C VAL A 620 22.66 0.47 13.79
N GLN A 621 21.55 0.42 14.53
CA GLN A 621 21.57 0.05 15.94
C GLN A 621 22.10 -1.37 16.16
N LEU A 622 21.71 -2.33 15.32
CA LEU A 622 22.22 -3.70 15.35
C LEU A 622 23.75 -3.74 15.19
N PHE A 623 24.28 -3.02 14.19
CA PHE A 623 25.73 -3.03 13.90
C PHE A 623 26.57 -2.26 14.92
N ARG A 624 26.06 -1.14 15.48
CA ARG A 624 26.79 -0.39 16.51
C ARG A 624 27.03 -1.22 17.77
N ARG A 625 26.12 -2.15 18.10
CA ARG A 625 26.17 -2.97 19.32
C ARG A 625 27.12 -4.16 19.19
N LYS A 626 27.17 -4.82 18.03
CA LYS A 626 28.16 -5.87 17.77
C LYS A 626 29.61 -5.38 17.93
N ARG A 627 29.85 -4.08 17.71
CA ARG A 627 31.15 -3.45 17.89
C ARG A 627 31.53 -3.25 19.37
N VAL A 628 30.55 -3.12 20.27
CA VAL A 628 30.78 -2.96 21.72
C VAL A 628 31.14 -4.31 22.36
N ASP A 629 30.43 -5.38 22.01
CA ASP A 629 30.74 -6.75 22.52
C ASP A 629 32.09 -7.29 22.01
N SER A 630 32.58 -6.76 20.87
CA SER A 630 33.87 -7.15 20.27
C SER A 630 35.10 -6.57 20.97
N ASN A 631 34.94 -5.57 21.84
CA ASN A 631 36.05 -4.88 22.51
C ASN A 631 36.22 -5.23 23.99
N SER A 632 35.46 -6.20 24.52
CA SER A 632 35.71 -6.75 25.85
C SER A 632 36.76 -7.87 25.75
N PRO A 633 37.87 -7.83 26.50
CA PRO A 633 38.76 -8.98 26.59
C PRO A 633 37.97 -10.16 27.18
N ARG A 634 38.26 -11.38 26.68
CA ARG A 634 37.74 -12.65 27.20
C ARG A 634 37.88 -12.69 28.73
N GLY A 635 36.77 -12.56 29.44
CA GLY A 635 36.68 -12.87 30.87
C GLY A 635 36.77 -14.37 31.03
N GLY A 636 37.94 -14.83 31.46
CA GLY A 636 38.17 -16.20 31.87
C GLY A 636 37.33 -16.57 33.10
N SER A 637 36.97 -17.84 33.14
CA SER A 637 36.47 -18.57 34.29
C SER A 637 37.09 -18.09 35.60
N THR A 638 36.25 -17.72 36.57
CA THR A 638 36.55 -17.90 38.00
C THR A 638 35.23 -17.98 38.74
N ASP A 639 34.75 -19.20 38.92
CA ASP A 639 33.87 -19.53 40.02
C ASP A 639 34.73 -20.22 41.09
N ARG A 640 34.67 -19.64 42.30
CA ARG A 640 34.93 -20.18 43.64
C ARG A 640 36.23 -19.84 44.39
N ILE A 641 35.94 -19.52 45.67
CA ILE A 641 36.70 -19.57 46.93
C ILE A 641 37.45 -18.28 47.34
N ALA A 642 36.84 -17.50 48.23
CA ALA A 642 37.18 -17.54 49.66
C ALA A 642 36.37 -16.51 50.48
N GLU A 643 35.68 -17.05 51.47
CA GLU A 643 35.08 -16.41 52.63
C GLU A 643 36.17 -15.90 53.59
N LYS A 644 36.13 -14.62 54.01
CA LYS A 644 36.47 -14.19 55.38
C LYS A 644 36.17 -12.71 55.66
N GLU A 645 35.59 -12.51 56.86
CA GLU A 645 35.67 -11.33 57.76
C GLU A 645 34.97 -10.02 57.32
N THR A 646 33.74 -9.83 57.78
CA THR A 646 33.32 -8.93 58.89
C THR A 646 34.46 -8.03 59.44
N THR A 647 34.36 -6.70 59.27
CA THR A 647 34.37 -5.66 60.34
C THR A 647 34.19 -4.27 59.71
N SER A 648 33.35 -3.43 60.32
CA SER A 648 33.00 -2.05 59.94
C SER A 648 34.09 -1.00 60.30
N PRO A 649 33.93 0.30 59.96
CA PRO A 649 34.98 1.12 59.34
C PRO A 649 35.75 2.04 60.30
N ALA A 650 36.95 2.48 59.87
CA ALA A 650 37.64 3.63 60.45
C ALA A 650 38.32 4.49 59.37
N SER A 651 38.12 5.79 59.56
CA SER A 651 38.68 6.98 58.89
C SER A 651 40.20 6.96 58.63
N VAL A 652 40.65 7.79 57.66
CA VAL A 652 41.70 8.85 57.78
C VAL A 652 41.94 9.41 56.36
N THR A 653 41.39 10.58 56.03
CA THR A 653 41.98 11.93 56.09
C THR A 653 42.96 12.24 54.94
N ALA A 654 42.50 13.12 54.06
CA ALA A 654 43.31 13.87 53.11
C ALA A 654 43.70 15.24 53.70
N GLN A 655 44.93 15.67 53.46
CA GLN A 655 45.44 17.04 53.55
C GLN A 655 46.78 17.08 52.75
N PRO A 656 47.34 18.22 52.32
CA PRO A 656 47.19 19.55 52.93
C PRO A 656 47.05 20.73 51.94
N LEU A 657 46.72 21.92 52.46
CA LEU A 657 47.42 23.17 52.13
C LEU A 657 47.09 24.25 53.18
N SER A 658 48.16 24.76 53.78
CA SER A 658 48.25 25.86 54.76
C SER A 658 48.03 27.22 54.06
N PRO A 659 47.73 28.34 54.76
CA PRO A 659 48.77 29.03 55.53
C PRO A 659 48.34 29.70 56.86
N ALA A 660 49.31 29.73 57.77
CA ALA A 660 49.72 30.81 58.70
C ALA A 660 48.68 31.57 59.54
N HIS A 661 48.87 31.44 60.86
CA HIS A 661 48.34 32.22 61.99
C HIS A 661 48.92 33.67 62.01
N PRO A 662 48.34 34.62 62.79
CA PRO A 662 48.71 34.70 64.22
C PRO A 662 47.60 35.15 65.21
N ASP A 663 47.79 34.73 66.46
CA ASP A 663 47.64 35.43 67.75
C ASP A 663 46.44 36.34 68.10
N ARG A 664 45.64 35.83 69.05
CA ARG A 664 45.47 36.27 70.46
C ARG A 664 45.02 37.71 70.83
N ASN A 665 44.03 37.72 71.74
CA ASN A 665 43.67 38.68 72.81
C ASN A 665 42.75 39.89 72.48
N ASN A 666 41.53 39.93 73.05
CA ASN A 666 41.19 40.65 74.30
C ASN A 666 39.69 41.07 74.42
N SER A 667 39.29 41.22 75.70
CA SER A 667 38.17 41.99 76.29
C SER A 667 36.74 41.43 76.10
N GLU A 668 36.05 40.95 77.14
CA GLU A 668 35.49 41.68 78.30
C GLU A 668 34.73 42.97 77.90
N ARG A 669 33.39 42.98 77.94
CA ARG A 669 32.60 43.46 79.10
C ARG A 669 31.09 43.55 78.77
N SER A 670 30.33 43.17 79.79
CA SER A 670 28.89 43.21 80.05
C SER A 670 28.16 44.56 79.91
N LEU A 671 26.83 44.49 79.66
CA LEU A 671 25.74 45.41 80.09
C LEU A 671 24.40 44.62 79.98
N TYR A 672 23.77 44.11 81.06
CA TYR A 672 22.74 44.68 81.98
C TYR A 672 21.31 44.94 81.39
N TYR A 673 20.34 44.08 81.79
CA TYR A 673 18.91 44.27 82.21
C TYR A 673 17.92 45.14 81.37
N ASP A 674 16.58 44.96 81.29
CA ASP A 674 15.55 44.24 82.08
C ASP A 674 14.15 44.20 81.38
N ALA A 675 13.24 43.39 81.96
CA ALA A 675 11.78 43.56 82.17
C ALA A 675 10.67 43.15 81.13
N HIS A 676 9.93 42.06 81.49
CA HIS A 676 8.47 41.92 81.82
C HIS A 676 7.37 42.55 80.90
N THR A 677 6.13 42.04 80.63
CA THR A 677 5.15 41.14 81.32
C THR A 677 3.84 40.92 80.51
N GLY A 678 3.13 39.78 80.74
CA GLY A 678 1.64 39.60 80.79
C GLY A 678 0.84 39.31 79.49
N ALA A 679 -0.29 38.55 79.42
CA ALA A 679 -1.17 37.80 80.35
C ALA A 679 -2.15 36.88 79.52
N THR A 680 -2.86 35.93 80.18
CA THR A 680 -3.85 34.89 79.70
C THR A 680 -5.33 35.38 79.75
N PRO A 681 -6.48 34.60 79.70
CA PRO A 681 -6.87 33.21 79.28
C PRO A 681 -8.27 33.06 78.53
N ALA A 682 -8.69 31.80 78.19
CA ALA A 682 -10.01 31.14 78.47
C ALA A 682 -10.85 30.48 77.31
N PRO A 683 -11.73 29.47 77.59
CA PRO A 683 -12.40 28.53 76.64
C PRO A 683 -13.97 28.56 76.62
N GLY A 684 -14.65 27.81 75.72
CA GLY A 684 -16.12 27.59 75.83
C GLY A 684 -16.89 26.82 74.72
N HIS A 685 -17.66 25.80 75.16
CA HIS A 685 -18.83 25.03 74.66
C HIS A 685 -19.64 25.33 73.37
N GLY A 686 -20.19 24.23 72.75
CA GLY A 686 -21.66 24.06 72.58
C GLY A 686 -22.26 23.66 71.20
N GLY A 687 -22.91 22.48 71.12
CA GLY A 687 -24.29 22.34 70.58
C GLY A 687 -24.58 21.91 69.12
N SER A 688 -24.98 20.63 68.97
CA SER A 688 -26.22 20.10 68.33
C SER A 688 -26.72 20.47 66.90
N GLY A 689 -27.18 19.44 66.18
CA GLY A 689 -28.34 19.44 65.25
C GLY A 689 -27.95 19.27 63.77
N ASP A 690 -28.04 18.07 63.17
CA ASP A 690 -29.22 17.39 62.61
C ASP A 690 -29.62 17.81 61.18
N TYR A 691 -30.08 16.79 60.43
CA TYR A 691 -30.85 16.77 59.16
C TYR A 691 -30.13 16.57 57.81
N PHE A 692 -30.08 15.28 57.43
CA PHE A 692 -30.75 14.69 56.25
C PHE A 692 -31.21 15.61 55.10
N ALA A 693 -30.85 15.25 53.86
CA ALA A 693 -31.84 14.86 52.85
C ALA A 693 -31.17 14.27 51.60
N GLN A 694 -31.41 12.96 51.39
CA GLN A 694 -31.50 12.35 50.07
C GLN A 694 -32.64 12.99 49.28
N ARG A 695 -32.53 13.10 47.95
CA ARG A 695 -33.57 12.64 46.99
C ARG A 695 -33.11 12.75 45.51
N PRO A 696 -33.81 12.07 44.57
CA PRO A 696 -33.23 11.45 43.39
C PRO A 696 -33.75 12.01 42.05
N THR A 697 -33.16 11.50 40.97
CA THR A 697 -33.71 11.25 39.61
C THR A 697 -34.62 12.30 38.96
N GLN A 698 -34.16 12.83 37.82
CA GLN A 698 -34.81 12.64 36.53
C GLN A 698 -33.76 12.38 35.45
#